data_AF-A0A5J5K5K7-F1
#
_entry.id   AF-A0A5J5K5K7-F1
#
_cell.length_a   1.000
_cell.length_b   1.000
_cell.length_c   1.000
_cell.angle_alpha   90.00
_cell.angle_beta   90.00
_cell.angle_gamma   90.00
#
_symmetry.space_group_name_H-M   'P 1'
#
loop_
_entity.id
_entity.type
_entity.pdbx_description
1 polymer ?
#
loop_
_entity_poly.entity_id
_entity_poly.type
_entity_poly.pdbx_seq_one_letter_code
_entity_poly.pdbx_strand_id
1 'polypeptide(L)'
;MTALTLAGAVVVGLALGLFGGGGSILTVPLLVYVAGVPAKAAIAMSLFVVGATSVVGAVGHARAGRIRWRTGLLFGLAGMAGAYGGGLLGPHLPATALLAGFALMMTATAAAMIRGRGPAGPATARKDLPILHVVAEGVVVGLVTGVVGAGGGFLVVPALVLLGGMPMGPAVATSLVVIAMKSFAGLAGYLRAVPVDWSIALPVTAAAVAGGLAGGWLAGRIQADRLRKGFGWFVLVMGGFVLIQQAPPALFPTAWGVAALLTGASAAAAGIVYSLLRKGRHRDHLGPAHRGTQPHLTEHYRSVPLGYQANRRKTMFFTQYYLDCLSQASYMIGDTSTGRAVVVDPRRDVSEYLADAEAHGLRIEGVINTHFHADFLAGHLELAARTGAWIGYGRAAETEYAIRTLSDGERIELGDVVLEILETPGHTPESISVLVREHAADPVPYGVLTGDALFIGDVGRPDLLASLGMTSDQLGRMLYDSVQHKLMGLPDEVRIFPAHGAGSACGKNLSTERTSTIGTQRLTNYACRPMSEQEFLSIVTEGQPPAPGYFVFDAVLNRKNHDLLDVAAHARPLTAEEFLARRAAGAVVLDARDAQEFALAHLRGSLSVPADGRFAERAGTVIEPGSEIVVVAPQDREVEVVTRLARIGFDTVTGYLREPEAAFLAGSGEIAHSTRLTAAELREALRAERPPFLLDVRNASEVADGGVEGAVNIPLAQLPGRLAEVPDDRPVVVYCAGGARSAIAVSLLEHSGRAQVSDLIGGYGAWLSAFTPSSAGSRSSGDLR
;
A
#
# COMPACT_ATOMS: atom_id res chain seq x y z
N MET A 1 32.09 28.13 -6.46
CA MET A 1 30.74 28.27 -7.07
C MET A 1 30.32 26.98 -7.76
N THR A 2 31.06 26.47 -8.75
CA THR A 2 30.72 25.23 -9.49
C THR A 2 30.40 24.01 -8.62
N ALA A 3 31.21 23.71 -7.60
CA ALA A 3 30.94 22.59 -6.69
C ALA A 3 29.62 22.76 -5.90
N LEU A 4 29.30 23.99 -5.50
CA LEU A 4 28.06 24.32 -4.79
C LEU A 4 26.85 24.23 -5.72
N THR A 5 27.00 24.66 -6.98
CA THR A 5 25.98 24.50 -8.02
C THR A 5 25.67 23.03 -8.29
N LEU A 6 26.70 22.18 -8.40
CA LEU A 6 26.52 20.75 -8.62
C LEU A 6 25.90 20.04 -7.41
N ALA A 7 26.33 20.37 -6.19
CA ALA A 7 25.71 19.84 -4.98
C ALA A 7 24.23 20.26 -4.88
N GLY A 8 23.93 21.53 -5.18
CA GLY A 8 22.55 22.01 -5.27
C GLY A 8 21.75 21.30 -6.36
N ALA A 9 22.36 20.97 -7.50
CA ALA A 9 21.71 20.23 -8.57
C ALA A 9 21.36 18.79 -8.16
N VAL A 10 22.21 18.12 -7.38
CA VAL A 10 21.88 16.81 -6.78
C VAL A 10 20.66 16.92 -5.86
N VAL A 11 20.57 17.98 -5.03
CA VAL A 11 19.41 18.22 -4.15
C VAL A 11 18.14 18.49 -4.95
N VAL A 12 18.22 19.28 -6.03
CA VAL A 12 17.12 19.50 -6.99
C VAL A 12 16.66 18.16 -7.56
N GLY A 13 17.61 17.32 -7.98
CA GLY A 13 17.37 15.96 -8.45
C GLY A 13 16.67 15.09 -7.43
N LEU A 14 17.21 14.98 -6.22
CA LEU A 14 16.63 14.22 -5.11
C LEU A 14 15.19 14.63 -4.85
N ALA A 15 14.90 15.92 -4.79
CA ALA A 15 13.54 16.44 -4.62
C ALA A 15 12.63 16.10 -5.82
N LEU A 16 13.15 16.15 -7.05
CA LEU A 16 12.42 15.73 -8.26
C LEU A 16 12.04 14.24 -8.19
N GLY A 17 12.96 13.37 -7.78
CA GLY A 17 12.71 11.93 -7.62
C GLY A 17 11.74 11.58 -6.49
N LEU A 18 11.77 12.33 -5.39
CA LEU A 18 10.91 12.11 -4.22
C LEU A 18 9.46 12.60 -4.42
N PHE A 19 9.26 13.69 -5.16
CA PHE A 19 7.95 14.35 -5.30
C PHE A 19 7.38 14.31 -6.74
N GLY A 20 8.08 13.64 -7.67
CA GLY A 20 7.76 13.52 -9.10
C GLY A 20 7.45 14.82 -9.84
N GLY A 21 8.10 15.92 -9.46
CA GLY A 21 7.92 17.22 -10.11
C GLY A 21 8.04 18.42 -9.18
N GLY A 22 7.92 18.24 -7.87
CA GLY A 22 8.04 19.35 -6.89
C GLY A 22 9.44 19.98 -6.81
N GLY A 23 10.50 19.19 -7.03
CA GLY A 23 11.89 19.65 -6.94
C GLY A 23 12.34 20.59 -8.05
N SER A 24 11.66 20.60 -9.20
CA SER A 24 12.05 21.41 -10.36
C SER A 24 11.97 22.91 -10.10
N ILE A 25 11.17 23.31 -9.11
CA ILE A 25 10.98 24.69 -8.66
C ILE A 25 12.26 25.30 -8.04
N LEU A 26 13.28 24.48 -7.77
CA LEU A 26 14.55 24.92 -7.18
C LEU A 26 15.66 25.12 -8.22
N THR A 27 15.43 24.73 -9.48
CA THR A 27 16.43 24.79 -10.55
C THR A 27 16.73 26.24 -10.97
N VAL A 28 15.71 27.09 -11.11
CA VAL A 28 15.90 28.50 -11.49
C VAL A 28 16.64 29.30 -10.40
N PRO A 29 16.28 29.23 -9.10
CA PRO A 29 17.03 29.92 -8.05
C PRO A 29 18.47 29.42 -7.92
N LEU A 30 18.69 28.11 -8.08
CA LEU A 30 20.03 27.54 -8.10
C LEU A 30 20.88 28.16 -9.22
N LEU A 31 20.36 28.24 -10.43
CA LEU A 31 21.08 28.80 -11.57
C LEU A 31 21.30 30.32 -11.43
N VAL A 32 20.30 31.07 -10.95
CA VAL A 32 20.41 32.54 -10.81
C VAL A 32 21.32 32.93 -9.65
N TYR A 33 21.08 32.39 -8.46
CA TYR A 33 21.71 32.89 -7.23
C TYR A 33 22.98 32.13 -6.84
N VAL A 34 23.15 30.87 -7.27
CA VAL A 34 24.35 30.08 -6.95
C VAL A 34 25.30 30.00 -8.15
N ALA A 35 24.76 29.76 -9.35
CA ALA A 35 25.58 29.70 -10.57
C ALA A 35 25.82 31.07 -11.21
N GLY A 36 25.14 32.13 -10.75
CA GLY A 36 25.31 33.50 -11.27
C GLY A 36 24.79 33.70 -12.68
N VAL A 37 23.90 32.82 -13.15
CA VAL A 37 23.39 32.84 -14.52
C VAL A 37 22.29 33.91 -14.65
N PRO A 38 22.30 34.75 -15.72
CA PRO A 38 21.23 35.71 -15.97
C PRO A 38 19.86 35.03 -16.01
N ALA A 39 18.84 35.65 -15.40
CA ALA A 39 17.52 35.03 -15.16
C ALA A 39 16.89 34.37 -16.39
N LYS A 40 16.95 35.03 -17.56
CA LYS A 40 16.39 34.50 -18.82
C LYS A 40 17.13 33.25 -19.29
N ALA A 41 18.46 33.24 -19.19
CA ALA A 41 19.29 32.08 -19.53
C ALA A 41 19.12 30.95 -18.52
N ALA A 42 18.96 31.28 -17.23
CA ALA A 42 18.67 30.33 -16.16
C ALA A 42 17.32 29.62 -16.36
N ILE A 43 16.29 30.35 -16.81
CA ILE A 43 14.99 29.78 -17.19
C ILE A 43 15.13 28.78 -18.34
N ALA A 44 15.85 29.16 -19.41
CA ALA A 44 16.10 28.27 -20.55
C ALA A 44 16.88 27.00 -20.12
N MET A 45 17.97 27.16 -19.37
CA MET A 45 18.75 26.03 -18.84
C MET A 45 17.91 25.14 -17.91
N SER A 46 17.06 25.73 -17.08
CA SER A 46 16.17 24.99 -16.18
C SER A 46 15.17 24.11 -16.94
N LEU A 47 14.58 24.61 -18.04
CA LEU A 47 13.69 23.81 -18.89
C LEU A 47 14.41 22.60 -19.49
N PHE A 48 15.67 22.74 -19.89
CA PHE A 48 16.48 21.61 -20.34
C PHE A 48 16.75 20.60 -19.22
N VAL A 49 17.25 21.07 -18.06
CA VAL A 49 17.58 20.23 -16.90
C VAL A 49 16.36 19.45 -16.42
N VAL A 50 15.21 20.12 -16.28
CA VAL A 50 13.96 19.52 -15.79
C VAL A 50 13.37 18.57 -16.83
N GLY A 51 13.45 18.92 -18.12
CA GLY A 51 13.01 18.04 -19.20
C GLY A 51 13.79 16.73 -19.24
N ALA A 52 15.11 16.81 -19.22
CA ALA A 52 15.99 15.64 -19.26
C ALA A 52 15.85 14.75 -18.02
N THR A 53 15.80 15.35 -16.82
CA THR A 53 15.60 14.59 -15.57
C THR A 53 14.24 13.90 -15.53
N SER A 54 13.19 14.54 -16.06
CA SER A 54 11.84 13.96 -16.12
C SER A 54 11.75 12.80 -17.12
N VAL A 55 12.47 12.85 -18.25
CA VAL A 55 12.58 11.71 -19.18
C VAL A 55 13.19 10.50 -18.48
N VAL A 56 14.32 10.69 -17.77
CA VAL A 56 14.98 9.59 -17.06
C VAL A 56 14.08 9.03 -15.95
N GLY A 57 13.41 9.89 -15.19
CA GLY A 57 12.42 9.47 -14.19
C GLY A 57 11.25 8.70 -14.80
N ALA A 58 10.73 9.15 -15.94
CA ALA A 58 9.63 8.50 -16.63
C ALA A 58 9.97 7.08 -17.10
N VAL A 59 11.22 6.81 -17.51
CA VAL A 59 11.64 5.45 -17.93
C VAL A 59 11.44 4.41 -16.82
N GLY A 60 11.79 4.73 -15.58
CA GLY A 60 11.59 3.84 -14.44
C GLY A 60 10.12 3.58 -14.14
N HIS A 61 9.27 4.60 -14.31
CA HIS A 61 7.82 4.46 -14.13
C HIS A 61 7.13 3.76 -15.30
N ALA A 62 7.62 3.93 -16.53
CA ALA A 62 7.15 3.26 -17.73
C ALA A 62 7.38 1.75 -17.64
N ARG A 63 8.59 1.33 -17.22
CA ARG A 63 8.92 -0.09 -17.00
C ARG A 63 8.06 -0.74 -15.91
N ALA A 64 7.62 0.05 -14.94
CA ALA A 64 6.75 -0.40 -13.85
C ALA A 64 5.25 -0.31 -14.18
N GLY A 65 4.85 0.01 -15.42
CA GLY A 65 3.44 0.09 -15.83
C GLY A 65 2.63 1.21 -15.16
N ARG A 66 3.28 2.22 -14.56
CA ARG A 66 2.61 3.25 -13.73
C ARG A 66 2.10 4.47 -14.51
N ILE A 67 2.41 4.59 -15.80
CA ILE A 67 2.11 5.77 -16.64
C ILE A 67 0.79 5.58 -17.38
N ARG A 68 -0.15 6.53 -17.21
CA ARG A 68 -1.39 6.60 -18.00
C ARG A 68 -1.14 7.38 -19.29
N TRP A 69 -0.73 6.67 -20.34
CA TRP A 69 -0.27 7.27 -21.60
C TRP A 69 -1.30 8.18 -22.28
N ARG A 70 -2.58 7.79 -22.33
CA ARG A 70 -3.64 8.59 -22.99
C ARG A 70 -3.80 9.95 -22.34
N THR A 71 -4.00 9.98 -21.02
CA THR A 71 -4.14 11.23 -20.24
C THR A 71 -2.87 12.07 -20.28
N GLY A 72 -1.71 11.42 -20.13
CA GLY A 72 -0.40 12.08 -20.19
C GLY A 72 -0.13 12.73 -21.56
N LEU A 73 -0.45 12.06 -22.66
CA LEU A 73 -0.27 12.59 -24.00
C LEU A 73 -1.28 13.70 -24.31
N LEU A 74 -2.56 13.54 -23.96
CA LEU A 74 -3.58 14.56 -24.21
C LEU A 74 -3.26 15.87 -23.47
N PHE A 75 -3.00 15.77 -22.16
CA PHE A 75 -2.66 16.92 -21.33
C PHE A 75 -1.26 17.47 -21.65
N GLY A 76 -0.33 16.59 -22.03
CA GLY A 76 1.02 16.93 -22.49
C GLY A 76 0.99 17.75 -23.78
N LEU A 77 0.30 17.29 -24.82
CA LEU A 77 0.18 17.96 -26.11
C LEU A 77 -0.48 19.34 -25.98
N ALA A 78 -1.60 19.41 -25.23
CA ALA A 78 -2.25 20.69 -24.94
C ALA A 78 -1.29 21.67 -24.24
N GLY A 79 -0.54 21.18 -23.26
CA GLY A 79 0.43 22.02 -22.56
C GLY A 79 1.70 22.34 -23.31
N MET A 80 2.10 21.56 -24.33
CA MET A 80 3.21 21.91 -25.21
C MET A 80 2.92 23.19 -25.97
N ALA A 81 1.68 23.36 -26.49
CA ALA A 81 1.28 24.58 -27.17
C ALA A 81 1.38 25.82 -26.25
N GLY A 82 0.86 25.69 -25.03
CA GLY A 82 0.99 26.73 -24.01
C GLY A 82 2.45 27.02 -23.64
N ALA A 83 3.25 25.99 -23.38
CA ALA A 83 4.65 26.13 -22.96
C ALA A 83 5.52 26.76 -24.04
N TYR A 84 5.31 26.39 -25.30
CA TYR A 84 5.98 27.03 -26.43
C TYR A 84 5.62 28.52 -26.53
N GLY A 85 4.32 28.86 -26.42
CA GLY A 85 3.87 30.26 -26.36
C GLY A 85 4.48 31.03 -25.18
N GLY A 86 4.58 30.40 -24.02
CA GLY A 86 5.22 30.98 -22.83
C GLY A 86 6.72 31.19 -23.04
N GLY A 87 7.38 30.27 -23.74
CA GLY A 87 8.79 30.38 -24.12
C GLY A 87 9.07 31.49 -25.14
N LEU A 88 8.10 31.83 -25.99
CA LEU A 88 8.19 32.98 -26.88
C LEU A 88 7.96 34.31 -26.13
N LEU A 89 7.04 34.34 -25.17
CA LEU A 89 6.72 35.55 -24.40
C LEU A 89 7.76 35.88 -23.34
N GLY A 90 8.32 34.86 -22.68
CA GLY A 90 9.24 35.01 -21.56
C GLY A 90 10.44 35.92 -21.83
N PRO A 91 11.14 35.82 -22.99
CA PRO A 91 12.22 36.73 -23.36
C PRO A 91 11.83 38.20 -23.44
N HIS A 92 10.56 38.54 -23.67
CA HIS A 92 10.06 39.91 -23.77
C HIS A 92 9.66 40.52 -22.42
N LEU A 93 9.55 39.70 -21.37
CA LEU A 93 9.21 40.18 -20.04
C LEU A 93 10.44 40.68 -19.27
N PRO A 94 10.29 41.70 -18.39
CA PRO A 94 11.35 42.11 -17.48
C PRO A 94 11.78 40.95 -16.58
N ALA A 95 13.09 40.80 -16.36
CA ALA A 95 13.63 39.72 -15.52
C ALA A 95 13.10 39.77 -14.08
N THR A 96 12.89 40.99 -13.54
CA THR A 96 12.29 41.21 -12.22
C THR A 96 10.85 40.72 -12.15
N ALA A 97 10.05 40.93 -13.20
CA ALA A 97 8.67 40.44 -13.29
C ALA A 97 8.62 38.91 -13.36
N LEU A 98 9.52 38.29 -14.13
CA LEU A 98 9.63 36.82 -14.22
C LEU A 98 9.99 36.19 -12.87
N LEU A 99 11.01 36.73 -12.20
CA LEU A 99 11.46 36.20 -10.90
C LEU A 99 10.46 36.50 -9.78
N ALA A 100 9.80 37.66 -9.79
CA ALA A 100 8.74 37.97 -8.83
C ALA A 100 7.52 37.05 -9.03
N GLY A 101 7.06 36.86 -10.27
CA GLY A 101 5.98 35.93 -10.59
C GLY A 101 6.30 34.50 -10.19
N PHE A 102 7.53 34.06 -10.43
CA PHE A 102 8.02 32.77 -9.99
C PHE A 102 8.02 32.61 -8.46
N ALA A 103 8.50 33.62 -7.74
CA ALA A 103 8.57 33.59 -6.28
C ALA A 103 7.19 33.64 -5.61
N LEU A 104 6.23 34.38 -6.19
CA LEU A 104 4.83 34.35 -5.77
C LEU A 104 4.24 32.94 -5.93
N MET A 105 4.52 32.29 -7.05
CA MET A 105 4.08 30.92 -7.32
C MET A 105 4.76 29.89 -6.38
N MET A 106 6.06 30.04 -6.09
CA MET A 106 6.76 29.26 -5.07
C MET A 106 6.07 29.38 -3.70
N THR A 107 5.73 30.61 -3.30
CA THR A 107 5.08 30.91 -2.03
C THR A 107 3.68 30.30 -1.95
N ALA A 108 2.88 30.42 -3.00
CA ALA A 108 1.55 29.80 -3.08
C ALA A 108 1.62 28.27 -3.01
N THR A 109 2.57 27.66 -3.72
CA THR A 109 2.80 26.21 -3.73
C THR A 109 3.23 25.72 -2.34
N ALA A 110 4.17 26.44 -1.71
CA ALA A 110 4.64 26.12 -0.36
C ALA A 110 3.52 26.20 0.68
N ALA A 111 2.68 27.24 0.63
CA ALA A 111 1.54 27.39 1.52
C ALA A 111 0.53 26.24 1.35
N ALA A 112 0.28 25.80 0.11
CA ALA A 112 -0.57 24.64 -0.16
C ALA A 112 0.02 23.32 0.39
N MET A 113 1.34 23.15 0.33
CA MET A 113 2.03 21.96 0.86
C MET A 113 2.07 21.94 2.40
N ILE A 114 2.22 23.10 3.05
CA ILE A 114 2.33 23.23 4.52
C ILE A 114 0.99 23.06 5.22
N ARG A 115 -0.09 23.64 4.67
CA ARG A 115 -1.45 23.56 5.26
C ARG A 115 -1.94 22.12 5.38
N GLY A 116 -1.34 21.20 4.62
CA GLY A 116 -1.81 19.82 4.48
C GLY A 116 -3.13 19.80 3.72
N ARG A 117 -3.37 18.74 2.96
CA ARG A 117 -4.75 18.36 2.70
C ARG A 117 -5.29 17.83 4.03
N GLY A 118 -6.45 18.30 4.49
CA GLY A 118 -7.27 17.47 5.37
C GLY A 118 -7.48 16.09 4.71
N PRO A 119 -8.04 15.08 5.40
CA PRO A 119 -8.55 13.91 4.69
C PRO A 119 -9.35 14.46 3.52
N ALA A 120 -8.95 14.11 2.28
CA ALA A 120 -9.68 14.58 1.13
C ALA A 120 -11.12 14.15 1.40
N GLY A 121 -12.01 15.13 1.59
CA GLY A 121 -13.44 14.83 1.56
C GLY A 121 -13.70 14.05 0.27
N PRO A 122 -14.68 13.13 0.25
CA PRO A 122 -15.00 12.37 -0.95
C PRO A 122 -14.97 13.34 -2.12
N ALA A 123 -14.12 13.06 -3.12
CA ALA A 123 -14.06 13.88 -4.31
C ALA A 123 -15.50 13.96 -4.81
N THR A 124 -16.13 15.12 -4.65
CA THR A 124 -17.49 15.32 -5.13
C THR A 124 -17.45 14.96 -6.59
N ALA A 125 -18.24 13.97 -7.00
CA ALA A 125 -18.41 13.57 -8.39
C ALA A 125 -18.69 14.84 -9.20
N ARG A 126 -17.64 15.40 -9.80
CA ARG A 126 -17.78 16.42 -10.83
C ARG A 126 -17.89 15.63 -12.12
N LYS A 127 -19.00 15.86 -12.83
CA LYS A 127 -19.21 15.51 -14.23
C LYS A 127 -17.88 15.49 -14.97
N ASP A 128 -17.63 14.45 -15.75
CA ASP A 128 -16.49 14.37 -16.69
C ASP A 128 -16.21 15.77 -17.24
N LEU A 129 -15.07 16.35 -16.85
CA LEU A 129 -14.74 17.68 -17.32
C LEU A 129 -14.61 17.56 -18.84
N PRO A 130 -15.37 18.32 -19.64
CA PRO A 130 -15.34 18.20 -21.09
C PRO A 130 -13.89 18.31 -21.55
N ILE A 131 -13.47 17.49 -22.52
CA ILE A 131 -12.08 17.43 -23.04
C ILE A 131 -11.51 18.85 -23.30
N LEU A 132 -12.37 19.79 -23.70
CA LEU A 132 -12.06 21.20 -23.87
C LEU A 132 -11.49 21.89 -22.61
N HIS A 133 -12.00 21.58 -21.43
CA HIS A 133 -11.52 22.13 -20.16
C HIS A 133 -10.13 21.59 -19.80
N VAL A 134 -9.91 20.28 -19.99
CA VAL A 134 -8.59 19.64 -19.80
C VAL A 134 -7.55 20.21 -20.77
N VAL A 135 -7.96 20.47 -22.02
CA VAL A 135 -7.11 21.13 -23.02
C VAL A 135 -6.81 22.57 -22.62
N ALA A 136 -7.81 23.36 -22.21
CA ALA A 136 -7.64 24.75 -21.81
C ALA A 136 -6.71 24.88 -20.58
N GLU A 137 -6.92 24.06 -19.55
CA GLU A 137 -6.04 24.00 -18.38
C GLU A 137 -4.63 23.52 -18.74
N GLY A 138 -4.54 22.52 -19.62
CA GLY A 138 -3.28 22.04 -20.18
C GLY A 138 -2.46 23.18 -20.78
N VAL A 139 -3.10 24.00 -21.63
CA VAL A 139 -2.52 25.20 -22.25
C VAL A 139 -2.12 26.25 -21.21
N VAL A 140 -2.99 26.58 -20.24
CA VAL A 140 -2.69 27.59 -19.20
C VAL A 140 -1.50 27.15 -18.34
N VAL A 141 -1.51 25.91 -17.84
CA VAL A 141 -0.39 25.35 -17.06
C VAL A 141 0.88 25.30 -17.92
N GLY A 142 0.74 24.99 -19.21
CA GLY A 142 1.81 25.07 -20.19
C GLY A 142 2.41 26.47 -20.28
N LEU A 143 1.58 27.49 -20.49
CA LEU A 143 1.99 28.89 -20.60
C LEU A 143 2.80 29.35 -19.39
N VAL A 144 2.30 29.07 -18.18
CA VAL A 144 3.00 29.39 -16.93
C VAL A 144 4.34 28.64 -16.85
N THR A 145 4.36 27.36 -17.22
CA THR A 145 5.58 26.54 -17.24
C THR A 145 6.63 27.12 -18.19
N GLY A 146 6.21 27.54 -19.39
CA GLY A 146 7.07 28.15 -20.40
C GLY A 146 7.65 29.47 -19.93
N VAL A 147 6.82 30.40 -19.45
CA VAL A 147 7.26 31.74 -18.99
C VAL A 147 8.21 31.66 -17.79
N VAL A 148 7.94 30.74 -16.86
CA VAL A 148 8.62 30.73 -15.56
C VAL A 148 9.82 29.77 -15.51
N GLY A 149 9.90 28.79 -16.41
CA GLY A 149 11.05 27.88 -16.49
C GLY A 149 11.12 26.78 -15.45
N ALA A 150 10.07 26.60 -14.64
CA ALA A 150 10.05 25.68 -13.51
C ALA A 150 9.64 24.23 -13.87
N GLY A 151 9.44 23.93 -15.16
CA GLY A 151 8.97 22.62 -15.66
C GLY A 151 7.54 22.21 -15.25
N GLY A 152 6.90 22.95 -14.35
CA GLY A 152 5.46 22.83 -14.06
C GLY A 152 5.05 21.64 -13.21
N GLY A 153 5.97 20.80 -12.73
CA GLY A 153 5.63 19.53 -12.07
C GLY A 153 4.76 19.65 -10.81
N PHE A 154 4.97 20.72 -10.03
CA PHE A 154 4.12 21.04 -8.87
C PHE A 154 2.71 21.54 -9.23
N LEU A 155 2.45 21.93 -10.49
CA LEU A 155 1.12 22.28 -11.00
C LEU A 155 0.47 21.09 -11.71
N VAL A 156 1.28 20.30 -12.44
CA VAL A 156 0.81 19.16 -13.23
C VAL A 156 0.30 18.04 -12.33
N VAL A 157 1.00 17.70 -11.25
CA VAL A 157 0.55 16.61 -10.35
C VAL A 157 -0.78 16.96 -9.69
N PRO A 158 -0.98 18.14 -9.06
CA PRO A 158 -2.30 18.52 -8.55
C PRO A 158 -3.38 18.61 -9.62
N ALA A 159 -3.06 19.07 -10.84
CA ALA A 159 -4.04 19.10 -11.93
C ALA A 159 -4.49 17.68 -12.31
N LEU A 160 -3.56 16.74 -12.48
CA LEU A 160 -3.90 15.35 -12.80
C LEU A 160 -4.68 14.66 -11.68
N VAL A 161 -4.38 14.97 -10.41
CA VAL A 161 -5.09 14.39 -9.26
C VAL A 161 -6.46 15.03 -9.03
N LEU A 162 -6.55 16.36 -9.05
CA LEU A 162 -7.78 17.09 -8.69
C LEU A 162 -8.77 17.21 -9.83
N LEU A 163 -8.29 17.26 -11.07
CA LEU A 163 -9.11 17.52 -12.26
C LEU A 163 -9.19 16.28 -13.13
N GLY A 164 -8.10 15.51 -13.22
CA GLY A 164 -8.06 14.22 -13.91
C GLY A 164 -8.48 13.02 -13.06
N GLY A 165 -8.88 13.22 -11.80
CA GLY A 165 -9.32 12.17 -10.89
C GLY A 165 -8.27 11.10 -10.58
N MET A 166 -6.99 11.36 -10.92
CA MET A 166 -5.97 10.31 -10.93
C MET A 166 -5.44 10.04 -9.51
N PRO A 167 -5.30 8.77 -9.10
CA PRO A 167 -4.62 8.42 -7.86
C PRO A 167 -3.18 8.96 -7.84
N MET A 168 -2.68 9.32 -6.65
CA MET A 168 -1.43 10.07 -6.50
C MET A 168 -0.22 9.39 -7.16
N GLY A 169 -0.09 8.06 -7.05
CA GLY A 169 1.03 7.31 -7.66
C GLY A 169 1.07 7.40 -9.19
N PRO A 170 0.01 6.97 -9.89
CA PRO A 170 -0.12 7.15 -11.35
C PRO A 170 -0.05 8.62 -11.79
N ALA A 171 -0.54 9.56 -10.99
CA ALA A 171 -0.47 10.99 -11.30
C ALA A 171 0.98 11.51 -11.31
N VAL A 172 1.78 11.10 -10.32
CA VAL A 172 3.23 11.38 -10.25
C VAL A 172 3.94 10.79 -11.46
N ALA A 173 3.71 9.52 -11.78
CA ALA A 173 4.32 8.86 -12.94
C ALA A 173 3.93 9.51 -14.28
N THR A 174 2.64 9.79 -14.47
CA THR A 174 2.10 10.40 -15.69
C THR A 174 2.55 11.87 -15.83
N SER A 175 2.73 12.57 -14.72
CA SER A 175 3.22 13.96 -14.73
C SER A 175 4.63 14.09 -15.27
N LEU A 176 5.52 13.09 -15.08
CA LEU A 176 6.90 13.15 -15.57
C LEU A 176 6.96 13.21 -17.11
N VAL A 177 6.07 12.48 -17.79
CA VAL A 177 5.93 12.53 -19.25
C VAL A 177 5.44 13.91 -19.68
N VAL A 178 4.42 14.43 -19.00
CA VAL A 178 3.86 15.76 -19.26
C VAL A 178 4.92 16.87 -19.05
N ILE A 179 5.67 16.80 -17.95
CA ILE A 179 6.73 17.75 -17.59
C ILE A 179 7.83 17.73 -18.66
N ALA A 180 8.26 16.55 -19.11
CA ALA A 180 9.25 16.42 -20.17
C ALA A 180 8.78 17.11 -21.45
N MET A 181 7.56 16.79 -21.90
CA MET A 181 6.95 17.38 -23.10
C MET A 181 6.87 18.91 -23.02
N LYS A 182 6.30 19.46 -21.94
CA LYS A 182 6.16 20.91 -21.75
C LYS A 182 7.52 21.61 -21.63
N SER A 183 8.48 20.99 -20.95
CA SER A 183 9.80 21.60 -20.74
C SER A 183 10.59 21.72 -22.04
N PHE A 184 10.58 20.69 -22.90
CA PHE A 184 11.21 20.79 -24.21
C PHE A 184 10.48 21.76 -25.16
N ALA A 185 9.15 21.82 -25.11
CA ALA A 185 8.38 22.80 -25.88
C ALA A 185 8.68 24.25 -25.44
N GLY A 186 8.73 24.51 -24.13
CA GLY A 186 9.13 25.83 -23.60
C GLY A 186 10.58 26.20 -23.95
N LEU A 187 11.50 25.24 -23.86
CA LEU A 187 12.90 25.43 -24.26
C LEU A 187 13.01 25.82 -25.74
N ALA A 188 12.26 25.15 -26.62
CA ALA A 188 12.24 25.45 -28.05
C ALA A 188 11.77 26.90 -28.33
N GLY A 189 10.87 27.45 -27.52
CA GLY A 189 10.50 28.87 -27.58
C GLY A 189 11.64 29.80 -27.17
N TYR A 190 12.31 29.50 -26.06
CA TYR A 190 13.42 30.31 -25.52
C TYR A 190 14.67 30.31 -26.39
N LEU A 191 15.01 29.19 -27.03
CA LEU A 191 16.20 29.05 -27.88
C LEU A 191 16.22 30.01 -29.08
N ARG A 192 15.09 30.63 -29.42
CA ARG A 192 15.00 31.64 -30.48
C ARG A 192 15.54 33.01 -30.06
N ALA A 193 15.60 33.30 -28.76
CA ALA A 193 15.90 34.63 -28.24
C ALA A 193 16.97 34.64 -27.13
N VAL A 194 17.29 33.49 -26.52
CA VAL A 194 18.21 33.40 -25.38
C VAL A 194 19.23 32.28 -25.60
N PRO A 195 20.55 32.58 -25.56
CA PRO A 195 21.57 31.56 -25.67
C PRO A 195 21.63 30.69 -24.39
N VAL A 196 21.85 29.40 -24.57
CA VAL A 196 22.03 28.42 -23.48
C VAL A 196 23.52 28.13 -23.31
N ASP A 197 24.01 28.28 -22.08
CA ASP A 197 25.36 27.88 -21.72
C ASP A 197 25.41 26.39 -21.39
N TRP A 198 25.81 25.61 -22.39
CA TRP A 198 25.90 24.14 -22.29
C TRP A 198 26.98 23.67 -21.32
N SER A 199 27.99 24.50 -21.05
CA SER A 199 29.07 24.17 -20.10
C SER A 199 28.57 24.10 -18.66
N ILE A 200 27.48 24.80 -18.34
CA ILE A 200 26.80 24.76 -17.04
C ILE A 200 25.61 23.80 -17.08
N ALA A 201 24.81 23.84 -18.16
CA ALA A 201 23.58 23.05 -18.25
C ALA A 201 23.83 21.54 -18.22
N LEU A 202 24.85 21.02 -18.92
CA LEU A 202 25.12 19.58 -18.99
C LEU A 202 25.58 19.00 -17.64
N PRO A 203 26.58 19.59 -16.93
CA PRO A 203 26.98 19.10 -15.62
C PRO A 203 25.86 19.17 -14.57
N VAL A 204 25.07 20.27 -14.58
CA VAL A 204 23.90 20.42 -13.69
C VAL A 204 22.85 19.36 -13.99
N THR A 205 22.60 19.05 -15.26
CA THR A 205 21.68 17.98 -15.66
C THR A 205 22.15 16.61 -15.18
N ALA A 206 23.43 16.27 -15.37
CA ALA A 206 23.98 15.00 -14.92
C ALA A 206 23.87 14.83 -13.39
N ALA A 207 24.20 15.88 -12.64
CA ALA A 207 24.06 15.89 -11.18
C ALA A 207 22.58 15.75 -10.73
N ALA A 208 21.66 16.45 -11.39
CA ALA A 208 20.24 16.35 -11.11
C ALA A 208 19.64 14.99 -11.49
N VAL A 209 20.11 14.34 -12.56
CA VAL A 209 19.71 12.98 -12.92
C VAL A 209 20.17 11.98 -11.86
N ALA A 210 21.42 12.06 -11.43
CA ALA A 210 21.95 11.19 -10.37
C ALA A 210 21.16 11.37 -9.06
N GLY A 211 20.89 12.62 -8.67
CA GLY A 211 20.02 12.93 -7.54
C GLY A 211 18.60 12.38 -7.71
N GLY A 212 18.01 12.50 -8.91
CA GLY A 212 16.67 11.99 -9.20
C GLY A 212 16.54 10.48 -9.06
N LEU A 213 17.52 9.73 -9.55
CA LEU A 213 17.57 8.27 -9.39
C LEU A 213 17.69 7.87 -7.91
N ALA A 214 18.55 8.54 -7.14
CA ALA A 214 18.67 8.33 -5.70
C ALA A 214 17.38 8.71 -4.93
N GLY A 215 16.70 9.78 -5.35
CA GLY A 215 15.45 10.24 -4.77
C GLY A 215 14.31 9.26 -5.02
N GLY A 216 14.21 8.72 -6.24
CA GLY A 216 13.24 7.68 -6.58
C GLY A 216 13.45 6.38 -5.80
N TRP A 217 14.71 6.01 -5.54
CA TRP A 217 15.05 4.89 -4.66
C TRP A 217 14.65 5.14 -3.19
N LEU A 218 14.84 6.37 -2.70
CA LEU A 218 14.54 6.75 -1.31
C LEU A 218 13.03 6.96 -1.05
N ALA A 219 12.24 7.23 -2.09
CA ALA A 219 10.80 7.52 -2.00
C ALA A 219 9.97 6.40 -1.32
N GLY A 220 10.46 5.15 -1.33
CA GLY A 220 9.81 4.02 -0.65
C GLY A 220 10.12 3.88 0.85
N ARG A 221 11.03 4.70 1.41
CA ARG A 221 11.55 4.52 2.79
C ARG A 221 11.19 5.65 3.77
N ILE A 222 10.53 6.72 3.31
CA ILE A 222 10.26 7.91 4.12
C ILE A 222 8.76 8.22 4.11
N GLN A 223 8.18 8.52 5.27
CA GLN A 223 6.78 8.95 5.39
C GLN A 223 6.51 10.23 4.58
N ALA A 224 5.67 10.10 3.54
CA ALA A 224 5.38 11.15 2.56
C ALA A 224 4.90 12.48 3.18
N ASP A 225 4.15 12.41 4.29
CA ASP A 225 3.59 13.61 4.94
C ASP A 225 4.61 14.49 5.63
N ARG A 226 5.62 13.89 6.29
CA ARG A 226 6.70 14.64 6.95
C ARG A 226 7.61 15.29 5.92
N LEU A 227 7.91 14.56 4.85
CA LEU A 227 8.76 15.02 3.76
C LEU A 227 8.08 16.16 2.97
N ARG A 228 6.78 16.05 2.68
CA ARG A 228 5.96 17.11 2.05
C ARG A 228 5.96 18.39 2.86
N LYS A 229 5.69 18.32 4.18
CA LYS A 229 5.66 19.51 5.05
C LYS A 229 7.03 20.16 5.19
N GLY A 230 8.09 19.36 5.37
CA GLY A 230 9.46 19.86 5.43
C GLY A 230 9.90 20.56 4.15
N PHE A 231 9.60 19.97 2.99
CA PHE A 231 9.87 20.58 1.69
C PHE A 231 9.03 21.84 1.46
N GLY A 232 7.75 21.85 1.88
CA GLY A 232 6.90 23.03 1.82
C GLY A 232 7.51 24.22 2.57
N TRP A 233 7.99 24.02 3.80
CA TRP A 233 8.69 25.07 4.56
C TRP A 233 9.96 25.55 3.87
N PHE A 234 10.75 24.64 3.29
CA PHE A 234 11.95 25.01 2.55
C PHE A 234 11.63 25.88 1.31
N VAL A 235 10.63 25.49 0.52
CA VAL A 235 10.19 26.28 -0.65
C VAL A 235 9.62 27.63 -0.23
N LEU A 236 8.95 27.73 0.92
CA LEU A 236 8.46 29.00 1.46
C LEU A 236 9.62 29.97 1.77
N VAL A 237 10.67 29.46 2.43
CA VAL A 237 11.87 30.25 2.74
C VAL A 237 12.56 30.72 1.46
N MET A 238 12.71 29.83 0.48
CA MET A 238 13.32 30.19 -0.80
C MET A 238 12.47 31.19 -1.58
N GLY A 239 11.14 31.01 -1.62
CA GLY A 239 10.21 31.96 -2.25
C GLY A 239 10.27 33.34 -1.60
N GLY A 240 10.32 33.40 -0.26
CA GLY A 240 10.55 34.64 0.49
C GLY A 240 11.91 35.28 0.15
N PHE A 241 12.99 34.50 0.10
CA PHE A 241 14.31 34.98 -0.29
C PHE A 241 14.32 35.61 -1.69
N VAL A 242 13.72 34.93 -2.68
CA VAL A 242 13.63 35.46 -4.05
C VAL A 242 12.80 36.75 -4.08
N LEU A 243 11.66 36.82 -3.37
CA LEU A 243 10.84 38.04 -3.29
C LEU A 243 11.61 39.22 -2.67
N ILE A 244 12.38 38.98 -1.61
CA ILE A 244 13.19 40.01 -0.96
C ILE A 244 14.27 40.54 -1.90
N GLN A 245 14.92 39.65 -2.66
CA GLN A 245 15.93 40.04 -3.65
C GLN A 245 15.33 40.84 -4.83
N GLN A 246 14.03 40.70 -5.10
CA GLN A 246 13.32 41.47 -6.13
C GLN A 246 12.64 42.74 -5.58
N ALA A 247 12.66 42.99 -4.27
CA ALA A 247 12.00 44.15 -3.66
C ALA A 247 12.74 45.47 -3.99
N PRO A 248 12.02 46.60 -4.13
CA PRO A 248 12.64 47.92 -4.30
C PRO A 248 13.52 48.31 -3.09
N PRO A 249 14.66 49.01 -3.30
CA PRO A 249 15.59 49.49 -2.24
C PRO A 249 14.93 50.15 -1.03
N ALA A 250 13.81 50.85 -1.25
CA ALA A 250 13.06 51.57 -0.21
C ALA A 250 12.37 50.65 0.82
N LEU A 251 12.14 49.37 0.51
CA LEU A 251 11.44 48.40 1.38
C LEU A 251 12.41 47.46 2.12
N PHE A 252 13.73 47.60 1.93
CA PHE A 252 14.73 46.73 2.53
C PHE A 252 14.71 46.69 4.08
N PRO A 253 14.51 47.80 4.82
CA PRO A 253 14.53 47.76 6.29
C PRO A 253 13.42 46.89 6.90
N THR A 254 12.23 46.86 6.29
CA THR A 254 11.09 46.05 6.72
C THR A 254 11.16 44.62 6.16
N ALA A 255 11.66 44.45 4.93
CA ALA A 255 11.82 43.15 4.30
C ALA A 255 12.89 42.28 5.00
N TRP A 256 14.03 42.86 5.42
CA TRP A 256 15.05 42.15 6.20
C TRP A 256 14.60 41.85 7.64
N GLY A 257 13.71 42.66 8.22
CA GLY A 257 13.07 42.37 9.52
C GLY A 257 12.19 41.12 9.48
N VAL A 258 11.38 40.96 8.42
CA VAL A 258 10.57 39.75 8.20
C VAL A 258 11.45 38.55 7.83
N ALA A 259 12.52 38.75 7.06
CA ALA A 259 13.50 37.72 6.73
C ALA A 259 14.23 37.19 7.98
N ALA A 260 14.62 38.08 8.90
CA ALA A 260 15.26 37.74 10.17
C ALA A 260 14.30 36.97 11.10
N LEU A 261 13.01 37.31 11.10
CA LEU A 261 11.96 36.56 11.80
C LEU A 261 11.74 35.15 11.20
N LEU A 262 11.74 35.01 9.87
CA LEU A 262 11.54 33.72 9.19
C LEU A 262 12.79 32.82 9.25
N THR A 263 13.99 33.38 9.18
CA THR A 263 15.26 32.67 9.41
C THR A 263 15.43 32.31 10.89
N GLY A 264 14.99 33.17 11.81
CA GLY A 264 14.88 32.87 13.23
C GLY A 264 13.91 31.73 13.53
N ALA A 265 12.74 31.70 12.87
CA ALA A 265 11.78 30.60 12.97
C ALA A 265 12.32 29.29 12.36
N SER A 266 13.11 29.37 11.29
CA SER A 266 13.76 28.21 10.66
C SER A 266 14.94 27.69 11.48
N ALA A 267 15.72 28.56 12.12
CA ALA A 267 16.76 28.21 13.08
C ALA A 267 16.16 27.69 14.40
N ALA A 268 14.99 28.17 14.80
CA ALA A 268 14.22 27.62 15.92
C ALA A 268 13.64 26.24 15.56
N ALA A 269 13.15 26.02 14.34
CA ALA A 269 12.70 24.71 13.87
C ALA A 269 13.87 23.72 13.74
N ALA A 270 15.01 24.14 13.17
CA ALA A 270 16.24 23.35 13.10
C ALA A 270 16.83 23.11 14.51
N GLY A 271 16.69 24.08 15.42
CA GLY A 271 17.07 23.99 16.83
C GLY A 271 16.14 23.11 17.65
N ILE A 272 14.84 23.06 17.32
CA ILE A 272 13.86 22.13 17.87
C ILE A 272 14.17 20.72 17.37
N VAL A 273 14.44 20.53 16.08
CA VAL A 273 14.90 19.25 15.51
C VAL A 273 16.23 18.82 16.13
N TYR A 274 17.21 19.73 16.25
CA TYR A 274 18.49 19.46 16.91
C TYR A 274 18.34 19.19 18.42
N SER A 275 17.44 19.89 19.12
CA SER A 275 17.18 19.66 20.55
C SER A 275 16.35 18.40 20.80
N LEU A 276 15.50 17.97 19.87
CA LEU A 276 14.80 16.70 19.90
C LEU A 276 15.77 15.55 19.61
N LEU A 277 16.73 15.75 18.70
CA LEU A 277 17.84 14.83 18.44
C LEU A 277 18.86 14.79 19.61
N ARG A 278 19.02 15.89 20.37
CA ARG A 278 19.96 15.99 21.50
C ARG A 278 19.34 15.66 22.87
N LYS A 279 18.03 15.90 23.09
CA LYS A 279 17.30 15.42 24.29
C LYS A 279 17.18 13.89 24.29
N GLY A 280 17.34 13.24 23.15
CA GLY A 280 17.57 11.80 23.06
C GLY A 280 18.97 11.33 23.50
N ARG A 281 19.87 12.22 23.96
CA ARG A 281 21.27 11.90 24.26
C ARG A 281 21.73 12.17 25.71
N HIS A 282 20.84 12.61 26.62
CA HIS A 282 21.23 12.95 28.01
C HIS A 282 20.34 12.39 29.13
N ARG A 283 19.39 11.52 28.82
CA ARG A 283 18.85 10.57 29.81
C ARG A 283 19.35 9.21 29.36
N ASP A 284 20.37 8.69 30.06
CA ASP A 284 20.52 7.28 30.42
C ASP A 284 21.85 7.05 31.15
N HIS A 285 21.84 7.40 32.43
CA HIS A 285 22.53 6.64 33.47
C HIS A 285 21.49 6.33 34.54
N LEU A 286 20.91 5.12 34.46
CA LEU A 286 20.53 4.22 35.54
C LEU A 286 19.64 3.06 35.00
N GLY A 287 20.23 1.86 34.85
CA GLY A 287 19.58 0.53 34.98
C GLY A 287 18.71 0.01 33.83
N PRO A 288 18.83 -1.28 33.42
CA PRO A 288 18.68 -1.66 32.01
C PRO A 288 17.27 -2.15 31.64
N ALA A 289 16.70 -1.56 30.58
CA ALA A 289 15.55 -2.08 29.86
C ALA A 289 15.74 -1.77 28.36
N HIS A 290 16.29 -2.73 27.61
CA HIS A 290 16.61 -2.54 26.20
C HIS A 290 15.47 -3.05 25.29
N ARG A 291 14.77 -2.09 24.67
CA ARG A 291 14.16 -2.24 23.33
C ARG A 291 15.22 -1.84 22.29
N GLY A 292 15.25 -2.55 21.17
CA GLY A 292 16.00 -2.16 19.98
C GLY A 292 15.47 -2.83 18.72
N THR A 293 14.77 -2.07 17.88
CA THR A 293 14.66 -2.31 16.43
C THR A 293 15.62 -1.39 15.68
N GLN A 294 16.06 -1.92 14.53
CA GLN A 294 17.25 -1.62 13.73
C GLN A 294 17.33 -0.22 13.09
N PRO A 295 18.46 0.04 12.38
CA PRO A 295 18.32 0.31 10.95
C PRO A 295 19.30 -0.44 10.04
N HIS A 296 18.84 -0.78 8.84
CA HIS A 296 19.64 -1.28 7.72
C HIS A 296 20.47 -0.15 7.06
N LEU A 297 21.77 -0.41 6.88
CA LEU A 297 22.60 0.19 5.84
C LEU A 297 23.36 -0.92 5.10
N THR A 298 23.21 -0.94 3.79
CA THR A 298 24.16 -1.54 2.85
C THR A 298 25.23 -0.50 2.52
N GLU A 299 26.49 -0.76 2.85
CA GLU A 299 27.61 -0.13 2.17
C GLU A 299 28.83 -1.06 2.10
N HIS A 300 29.48 -1.01 0.95
CA HIS A 300 30.66 -1.77 0.54
C HIS A 300 31.82 -1.70 1.54
N TYR A 301 32.40 -2.85 1.90
CA TYR A 301 33.68 -2.91 2.61
C TYR A 301 34.84 -3.13 1.64
N ARG A 302 35.74 -2.14 1.56
CA ARG A 302 37.13 -2.33 1.13
C ARG A 302 37.92 -2.92 2.30
N SER A 303 38.68 -3.97 2.00
CA SER A 303 39.65 -4.64 2.87
C SER A 303 40.83 -3.74 3.26
N VAL A 304 41.38 -3.92 4.48
CA VAL A 304 42.82 -3.93 4.87
C VAL A 304 42.93 -4.27 6.38
N PRO A 305 44.00 -4.97 6.83
CA PRO A 305 43.87 -6.19 7.63
C PRO A 305 44.36 -6.07 9.08
N LEU A 306 43.93 -7.00 9.94
CA LEU A 306 44.66 -7.47 11.12
C LEU A 306 44.08 -8.81 11.61
N GLY A 307 44.89 -9.86 11.51
CA GLY A 307 44.90 -11.00 12.46
C GLY A 307 43.82 -12.07 12.38
N TYR A 308 43.94 -12.98 11.41
CA TYR A 308 43.62 -14.42 11.50
C TYR A 308 42.21 -14.84 11.99
N GLN A 309 41.27 -15.11 11.07
CA GLN A 309 40.52 -16.39 10.96
C GLN A 309 39.58 -16.40 9.73
N ALA A 310 39.26 -17.61 9.27
CA ALA A 310 38.92 -17.96 7.89
C ALA A 310 37.66 -17.33 7.25
N ASN A 311 37.79 -17.12 5.94
CA ASN A 311 36.80 -16.66 4.97
C ASN A 311 35.64 -17.69 4.81
N ARG A 312 34.56 -17.60 5.59
CA ARG A 312 33.31 -18.35 5.30
C ARG A 312 32.39 -17.48 4.44
N ARG A 313 32.18 -17.89 3.18
CA ARG A 313 31.09 -17.37 2.34
C ARG A 313 29.76 -17.78 3.00
N LYS A 314 28.78 -16.88 3.10
CA LYS A 314 27.42 -17.26 3.54
C LYS A 314 26.87 -18.32 2.58
N THR A 315 26.49 -19.47 3.11
CA THR A 315 25.99 -20.63 2.35
C THR A 315 24.47 -20.62 2.22
N MET A 316 23.75 -20.02 3.18
CA MET A 316 22.29 -19.99 3.18
C MET A 316 21.67 -18.86 2.35
N PHE A 317 20.76 -19.22 1.45
CA PHE A 317 19.76 -18.34 0.87
C PHE A 317 18.47 -18.39 1.72
N PHE A 318 17.97 -17.23 2.14
CA PHE A 318 16.71 -17.11 2.88
C PHE A 318 15.95 -15.88 2.40
N THR A 319 14.75 -16.09 1.84
CA THR A 319 13.88 -15.00 1.36
C THR A 319 12.47 -15.18 1.90
N GLN A 320 11.90 -14.10 2.41
CA GLN A 320 10.50 -13.99 2.80
C GLN A 320 9.73 -13.24 1.71
N TYR A 321 8.66 -13.85 1.22
CA TYR A 321 7.70 -13.25 0.29
C TYR A 321 6.43 -12.91 1.05
N TYR A 322 5.91 -11.70 0.88
CA TYR A 322 4.75 -11.23 1.64
C TYR A 322 3.65 -10.71 0.71
N LEU A 323 2.44 -11.24 0.88
CA LEU A 323 1.25 -10.87 0.13
C LEU A 323 0.31 -10.01 0.98
N ASP A 324 0.38 -8.69 0.79
CA ASP A 324 -0.35 -7.72 1.63
C ASP A 324 -1.87 -7.91 1.62
N CYS A 325 -2.48 -8.42 0.53
CA CYS A 325 -3.94 -8.54 0.45
C CYS A 325 -4.53 -9.65 1.32
N LEU A 326 -3.75 -10.69 1.62
CA LEU A 326 -4.11 -11.79 2.52
C LEU A 326 -3.31 -11.72 3.84
N SER A 327 -2.35 -10.80 3.92
CA SER A 327 -1.39 -10.69 5.02
C SER A 327 -0.56 -11.97 5.22
N GLN A 328 -0.31 -12.69 4.12
CA GLN A 328 0.33 -14.00 4.09
C GLN A 328 1.83 -13.90 3.80
N ALA A 329 2.62 -14.75 4.46
CA ALA A 329 4.05 -14.85 4.33
C ALA A 329 4.44 -16.27 3.91
N SER A 330 5.29 -16.35 2.89
CA SER A 330 5.90 -17.59 2.41
C SER A 330 7.41 -17.43 2.34
N TYR A 331 8.12 -18.56 2.30
CA TYR A 331 9.58 -18.53 2.49
C TYR A 331 10.27 -19.46 1.50
N MET A 332 11.42 -19.04 0.97
CA MET A 332 12.33 -19.94 0.27
C MET A 332 13.66 -20.01 1.03
N ILE A 333 14.05 -21.23 1.37
CA ILE A 333 15.28 -21.53 2.09
C ILE A 333 16.11 -22.45 1.20
N GLY A 334 17.37 -22.11 0.99
CA GLY A 334 18.26 -22.90 0.15
C GLY A 334 19.71 -22.85 0.60
N ASP A 335 20.46 -23.85 0.17
CA ASP A 335 21.91 -23.91 0.29
C ASP A 335 22.54 -23.58 -1.07
N THR A 336 23.27 -22.47 -1.13
CA THR A 336 23.91 -21.97 -2.37
C THR A 336 25.14 -22.79 -2.79
N SER A 337 25.68 -23.64 -1.91
CA SER A 337 26.81 -24.51 -2.23
C SER A 337 26.36 -25.79 -2.95
N THR A 338 25.20 -26.33 -2.57
CA THR A 338 24.61 -27.52 -3.21
C THR A 338 23.58 -27.17 -4.28
N GLY A 339 23.03 -25.96 -4.23
CA GLY A 339 21.92 -25.52 -5.06
C GLY A 339 20.57 -26.09 -4.62
N ARG A 340 20.42 -26.70 -3.44
CA ARG A 340 19.15 -27.32 -3.00
C ARG A 340 18.30 -26.33 -2.23
N ALA A 341 16.99 -26.29 -2.51
CA ALA A 341 16.06 -25.37 -1.86
C ALA A 341 14.70 -25.99 -1.56
N VAL A 342 14.01 -25.42 -0.57
CA VAL A 342 12.64 -25.75 -0.17
C VAL A 342 11.82 -24.47 -0.10
N VAL A 343 10.56 -24.54 -0.50
CA VAL A 343 9.60 -23.44 -0.31
C VAL A 343 8.62 -23.81 0.80
N VAL A 344 8.36 -22.88 1.70
CA VAL A 344 7.43 -23.05 2.82
C VAL A 344 6.21 -22.15 2.61
N ASP A 345 5.01 -22.74 2.70
CA ASP A 345 3.70 -22.10 2.53
C ASP A 345 3.54 -21.29 1.23
N PRO A 346 3.85 -21.85 0.04
CA PRO A 346 3.83 -21.09 -1.21
C PRO A 346 2.43 -20.54 -1.54
N ARG A 347 2.41 -19.32 -2.07
CA ARG A 347 1.24 -18.75 -2.77
C ARG A 347 0.96 -19.57 -4.02
N ARG A 348 -0.30 -19.56 -4.47
CA ARG A 348 -0.74 -20.28 -5.67
C ARG A 348 -0.02 -19.87 -6.95
N ASP A 349 0.26 -18.58 -7.12
CA ASP A 349 1.04 -18.07 -8.25
C ASP A 349 2.55 -18.21 -7.99
N VAL A 350 3.13 -19.27 -8.53
CA VAL A 350 4.49 -19.74 -8.14
C VAL A 350 5.65 -19.12 -8.92
N SER A 351 5.36 -18.24 -9.89
CA SER A 351 6.36 -17.71 -10.84
C SER A 351 7.52 -16.97 -10.16
N GLU A 352 7.26 -16.27 -9.05
CA GLU A 352 8.29 -15.52 -8.32
C GLU A 352 9.32 -16.46 -7.67
N TYR A 353 8.86 -17.57 -7.08
CA TYR A 353 9.75 -18.57 -6.48
C TYR A 353 10.65 -19.23 -7.53
N LEU A 354 10.08 -19.57 -8.68
CA LEU A 354 10.81 -20.20 -9.79
C LEU A 354 11.88 -19.26 -10.35
N ALA A 355 11.54 -17.98 -10.56
CA ALA A 355 12.47 -16.97 -11.05
C ALA A 355 13.61 -16.70 -10.07
N ASP A 356 13.32 -16.61 -8.77
CA ASP A 356 14.35 -16.42 -7.76
C ASP A 356 15.24 -17.64 -7.61
N ALA A 357 14.68 -18.85 -7.70
CA ALA A 357 15.47 -20.07 -7.67
C ALA A 357 16.45 -20.12 -8.85
N GLU A 358 15.99 -19.83 -10.06
CA GLU A 358 16.83 -19.74 -11.26
C GLU A 358 17.93 -18.68 -11.12
N ALA A 359 17.57 -17.47 -10.67
CA ALA A 359 18.51 -16.36 -10.52
C ALA A 359 19.65 -16.64 -9.52
N HIS A 360 19.43 -17.54 -8.56
CA HIS A 360 20.40 -17.88 -7.52
C HIS A 360 21.00 -19.28 -7.70
N GLY A 361 20.72 -19.96 -8.83
CA GLY A 361 21.24 -21.31 -9.09
C GLY A 361 20.70 -22.37 -8.12
N LEU A 362 19.48 -22.18 -7.63
CA LEU A 362 18.79 -23.09 -6.72
C LEU A 362 17.79 -23.98 -7.47
N ARG A 363 17.60 -25.19 -6.96
CA ARG A 363 16.59 -26.16 -7.39
C ARG A 363 15.65 -26.43 -6.23
N ILE A 364 14.39 -26.06 -6.40
CA ILE A 364 13.32 -26.35 -5.45
C ILE A 364 13.03 -27.86 -5.50
N GLU A 365 13.44 -28.59 -4.47
CA GLU A 365 13.25 -30.05 -4.37
C GLU A 365 12.10 -30.44 -3.45
N GLY A 366 11.61 -29.51 -2.63
CA GLY A 366 10.51 -29.74 -1.71
C GLY A 366 9.64 -28.50 -1.50
N VAL A 367 8.39 -28.76 -1.16
CA VAL A 367 7.43 -27.79 -0.66
C VAL A 367 6.95 -28.27 0.70
N ILE A 368 7.02 -27.42 1.72
CA ILE A 368 6.48 -27.71 3.04
C ILE A 368 5.30 -26.78 3.27
N ASN A 369 4.13 -27.35 3.54
CA ASN A 369 3.04 -26.57 4.10
C ASN A 369 3.04 -26.80 5.62
N THR A 370 3.05 -25.70 6.38
CA THR A 370 3.01 -25.75 7.83
C THR A 370 1.70 -26.34 8.33
N HIS A 371 0.61 -26.13 7.60
CA HIS A 371 -0.72 -26.68 7.87
C HIS A 371 -1.61 -26.62 6.61
N PHE A 372 -2.83 -27.14 6.70
CA PHE A 372 -3.88 -26.86 5.71
C PHE A 372 -4.38 -25.43 5.87
N HIS A 373 -3.89 -24.54 5.03
CA HIS A 373 -4.29 -23.13 5.00
C HIS A 373 -5.78 -23.00 4.76
N ALA A 374 -6.43 -22.13 5.53
CA ALA A 374 -7.85 -21.87 5.42
C ALA A 374 -8.14 -20.57 4.66
N ASP A 375 -7.19 -19.67 4.49
CA ASP A 375 -7.42 -18.33 3.96
C ASP A 375 -6.86 -18.11 2.55
N PHE A 376 -6.16 -19.11 2.01
CA PHE A 376 -5.71 -19.16 0.63
C PHE A 376 -5.50 -20.60 0.16
N LEU A 377 -5.51 -20.80 -1.15
CA LEU A 377 -5.12 -22.06 -1.78
C LEU A 377 -3.59 -22.07 -2.02
N ALA A 378 -2.89 -23.04 -1.43
CA ALA A 378 -1.43 -23.10 -1.44
C ALA A 378 -0.89 -23.63 -2.77
N GLY A 379 0.19 -23.03 -3.28
CA GLY A 379 0.82 -23.35 -4.57
C GLY A 379 1.64 -24.62 -4.61
N HIS A 380 1.31 -25.61 -3.79
CA HIS A 380 2.09 -26.83 -3.61
C HIS A 380 1.97 -27.78 -4.81
N LEU A 381 0.77 -27.92 -5.38
CA LEU A 381 0.57 -28.68 -6.63
C LEU A 381 1.25 -27.98 -7.80
N GLU A 382 1.16 -26.66 -7.89
CA GLU A 382 1.79 -25.85 -8.94
C GLU A 382 3.32 -25.98 -8.92
N LEU A 383 3.96 -25.90 -7.74
CA LEU A 383 5.40 -26.11 -7.62
C LEU A 383 5.78 -27.57 -7.95
N ALA A 384 5.07 -28.55 -7.39
CA ALA A 384 5.36 -29.96 -7.65
C ALA A 384 5.27 -30.30 -9.14
N ALA A 385 4.24 -29.81 -9.85
CA ALA A 385 4.08 -30.01 -11.28
C ALA A 385 5.21 -29.38 -12.12
N ARG A 386 5.75 -28.24 -11.67
CA ARG A 386 6.78 -27.48 -12.39
C ARG A 386 8.21 -27.90 -12.10
N THR A 387 8.48 -28.48 -10.92
CA THR A 387 9.84 -28.78 -10.46
C THR A 387 10.07 -30.25 -10.13
N GLY A 388 9.01 -31.04 -9.96
CA GLY A 388 9.08 -32.39 -9.42
C GLY A 388 9.33 -32.43 -7.90
N ALA A 389 9.13 -31.31 -7.20
CA ALA A 389 9.30 -31.23 -5.75
C ALA A 389 8.33 -32.18 -5.02
N TRP A 390 8.79 -32.78 -3.92
CA TRP A 390 7.89 -33.46 -2.98
C TRP A 390 7.09 -32.44 -2.18
N ILE A 391 5.87 -32.82 -1.78
CA ILE A 391 4.99 -31.99 -0.94
C ILE A 391 5.00 -32.56 0.47
N GLY A 392 5.27 -31.75 1.49
CA GLY A 392 5.42 -32.17 2.88
C GLY A 392 4.41 -31.50 3.81
N TYR A 393 3.88 -32.29 4.74
CA TYR A 393 2.97 -31.87 5.82
C TYR A 393 3.29 -32.62 7.11
N GLY A 394 2.78 -32.14 8.25
CA GLY A 394 2.84 -32.87 9.51
C GLY A 394 2.07 -34.19 9.49
N ARG A 395 2.39 -35.07 10.44
CA ARG A 395 1.90 -36.45 10.50
C ARG A 395 0.40 -36.68 10.54
N ALA A 396 -0.38 -35.69 10.99
CA ALA A 396 -1.83 -35.80 11.05
C ALA A 396 -2.52 -35.38 9.75
N ALA A 397 -1.74 -35.01 8.71
CA ALA A 397 -2.28 -34.59 7.43
C ALA A 397 -2.79 -35.78 6.60
N GLU A 398 -3.98 -35.62 6.04
CA GLU A 398 -4.59 -36.56 5.08
C GLU A 398 -4.94 -35.80 3.79
N THR A 399 -4.46 -36.32 2.66
CA THR A 399 -4.57 -35.68 1.34
C THR A 399 -4.95 -36.69 0.25
N GLU A 400 -5.57 -36.22 -0.83
CA GLU A 400 -5.86 -37.03 -2.02
C GLU A 400 -4.64 -37.22 -2.94
N TYR A 401 -3.61 -36.39 -2.77
CA TYR A 401 -2.34 -36.47 -3.48
C TYR A 401 -1.23 -37.01 -2.58
N ALA A 402 -0.12 -37.46 -3.19
CA ALA A 402 1.00 -38.01 -2.45
C ALA A 402 1.72 -36.92 -1.64
N ILE A 403 1.97 -37.21 -0.37
CA ILE A 403 2.73 -36.34 0.54
C ILE A 403 3.88 -37.09 1.20
N ARG A 404 4.94 -36.37 1.54
CA ARG A 404 5.95 -36.76 2.51
C ARG A 404 5.46 -36.37 3.90
N THR A 405 5.17 -37.35 4.72
CA THR A 405 4.86 -37.12 6.13
C THR A 405 6.12 -36.67 6.87
N LEU A 406 6.04 -35.51 7.51
CA LEU A 406 7.13 -34.90 8.29
C LEU A 406 6.89 -35.14 9.78
N SER A 407 7.86 -35.75 10.45
CA SER A 407 7.76 -36.12 11.87
C SER A 407 8.48 -35.13 12.78
N ASP A 408 8.04 -35.02 14.04
CA ASP A 408 8.74 -34.23 15.04
C ASP A 408 10.22 -34.60 15.18
N GLY A 409 11.09 -33.59 15.16
CA GLY A 409 12.55 -33.74 15.21
C GLY A 409 13.20 -34.22 13.91
N GLU A 410 12.44 -34.48 12.85
CA GLU A 410 12.98 -34.86 11.54
C GLU A 410 13.85 -33.74 10.96
N ARG A 411 14.98 -34.12 10.36
CA ARG A 411 15.92 -33.18 9.74
C ARG A 411 15.94 -33.33 8.23
N ILE A 412 15.82 -32.20 7.54
CA ILE A 412 15.95 -32.08 6.08
C ILE A 412 17.23 -31.29 5.81
N GLU A 413 18.24 -31.99 5.30
CA GLU A 413 19.54 -31.40 4.98
C GLU A 413 19.56 -30.93 3.52
N LEU A 414 19.81 -29.65 3.29
CA LEU A 414 20.00 -29.05 1.97
C LEU A 414 21.48 -28.96 1.60
N GLY A 415 22.37 -29.16 2.57
CA GLY A 415 23.81 -28.95 2.47
C GLY A 415 24.31 -28.67 3.88
N ASP A 416 24.96 -27.53 4.09
CA ASP A 416 25.21 -26.99 5.42
C ASP A 416 23.90 -26.54 6.10
N VAL A 417 22.94 -26.04 5.29
CA VAL A 417 21.62 -25.61 5.78
C VAL A 417 20.78 -26.81 6.16
N VAL A 418 20.26 -26.80 7.40
CA VAL A 418 19.40 -27.86 7.95
C VAL A 418 18.07 -27.28 8.41
N LEU A 419 16.98 -27.92 7.99
CA LEU A 419 15.63 -27.67 8.49
C LEU A 419 15.27 -28.78 9.48
N GLU A 420 14.79 -28.44 10.66
CA GLU A 420 14.30 -29.37 11.68
C GLU A 420 12.80 -29.14 11.89
N ILE A 421 12.02 -30.21 11.81
CA ILE A 421 10.56 -30.16 11.92
C ILE A 421 10.16 -30.20 13.39
N LEU A 422 9.28 -29.28 13.79
CA LEU A 422 8.67 -29.23 15.11
C LEU A 422 7.17 -29.43 14.95
N GLU A 423 6.60 -30.49 15.49
CA GLU A 423 5.14 -30.63 15.54
C GLU A 423 4.55 -29.59 16.49
N THR A 424 3.73 -28.69 15.95
CA THR A 424 3.12 -27.58 16.70
C THR A 424 1.60 -27.55 16.47
N PRO A 425 0.88 -28.63 16.82
CA PRO A 425 -0.57 -28.69 16.66
C PRO A 425 -1.26 -27.61 17.50
N GLY A 426 -2.39 -27.11 17.02
CA GLY A 426 -3.19 -26.17 17.78
C GLY A 426 -4.05 -25.28 16.90
N HIS A 427 -3.45 -24.59 15.94
CA HIS A 427 -4.24 -23.95 14.89
C HIS A 427 -4.95 -25.01 14.03
N THR A 428 -4.20 -26.03 13.62
CA THR A 428 -4.72 -27.27 13.07
C THR A 428 -4.03 -28.49 13.72
N PRO A 429 -4.60 -29.70 13.64
CA PRO A 429 -3.99 -30.92 14.20
C PRO A 429 -2.67 -31.30 13.54
N GLU A 430 -2.50 -31.03 12.25
CA GLU A 430 -1.29 -31.34 11.48
C GLU A 430 -0.25 -30.24 11.46
N SER A 431 -0.51 -29.12 12.16
CA SER A 431 0.38 -27.96 12.18
C SER A 431 1.81 -28.32 12.60
N ILE A 432 2.78 -27.87 11.81
CA ILE A 432 4.22 -27.96 12.09
C ILE A 432 4.87 -26.59 11.99
N SER A 433 5.97 -26.41 12.72
CA SER A 433 6.91 -25.31 12.58
C SER A 433 8.23 -25.83 12.01
N VAL A 434 8.95 -25.00 11.27
CA VAL A 434 10.23 -25.37 10.64
C VAL A 434 11.37 -24.55 11.24
N LEU A 435 12.23 -25.21 12.02
CA LEU A 435 13.40 -24.60 12.64
C LEU A 435 14.58 -24.61 11.66
N VAL A 436 15.09 -23.43 11.30
CA VAL A 436 16.13 -23.23 10.29
C VAL A 436 17.49 -23.05 10.96
N ARG A 437 18.49 -23.81 10.51
CA ARG A 437 19.90 -23.67 10.91
C ARG A 437 20.76 -23.42 9.69
N GLU A 438 21.64 -22.41 9.75
CA GLU A 438 22.63 -22.16 8.68
C GLU A 438 23.68 -23.28 8.65
N HIS A 439 24.08 -23.78 9.82
CA HIS A 439 24.85 -25.01 9.97
C HIS A 439 24.26 -25.90 11.08
N ALA A 440 24.31 -27.22 10.88
CA ALA A 440 23.78 -28.20 11.85
C ALA A 440 24.31 -28.04 13.29
N ALA A 441 25.58 -27.60 13.43
CA ALA A 441 26.27 -27.44 14.70
C ALA A 441 26.07 -26.05 15.35
N ASP A 442 25.33 -25.14 14.72
CA ASP A 442 25.12 -23.80 15.27
C ASP A 442 24.38 -23.88 16.62
N PRO A 443 24.91 -23.24 17.70
CA PRO A 443 24.29 -23.32 19.02
C PRO A 443 22.92 -22.63 19.05
N VAL A 444 22.73 -21.62 18.20
CA VAL A 444 21.48 -20.87 18.06
C VAL A 444 20.96 -21.04 16.63
N PRO A 445 19.76 -21.62 16.44
CA PRO A 445 19.10 -21.65 15.14
C PRO A 445 18.93 -20.25 14.54
N TYR A 446 18.97 -20.14 13.22
CA TYR A 446 18.75 -18.87 12.52
C TYR A 446 17.36 -18.29 12.80
N GLY A 447 16.34 -19.15 12.82
CA GLY A 447 14.96 -18.79 13.10
C GLY A 447 14.02 -19.99 13.02
N VAL A 448 12.77 -19.78 13.40
CA VAL A 448 11.67 -20.74 13.29
C VAL A 448 10.55 -20.14 12.45
N LEU A 449 10.12 -20.90 11.46
CA LEU A 449 8.95 -20.62 10.63
C LEU A 449 7.75 -21.23 11.36
N THR A 450 6.94 -20.39 12.00
CA THR A 450 5.96 -20.85 13.01
C THR A 450 4.60 -21.21 12.44
N GLY A 451 4.43 -21.10 11.11
CA GLY A 451 3.11 -21.20 10.48
C GLY A 451 2.11 -20.26 11.18
N ASP A 452 0.95 -20.80 11.51
CA ASP A 452 -0.09 -20.12 12.28
C ASP A 452 -0.13 -20.56 13.76
N ALA A 453 0.83 -21.34 14.24
CA ALA A 453 0.89 -21.70 15.66
C ALA A 453 1.27 -20.49 16.55
N LEU A 454 2.16 -19.62 16.07
CA LEU A 454 2.61 -18.43 16.80
C LEU A 454 2.77 -17.25 15.84
N PHE A 455 2.15 -16.12 16.19
CA PHE A 455 2.29 -14.84 15.50
C PHE A 455 3.11 -13.85 16.34
N ILE A 456 3.38 -12.69 15.75
CA ILE A 456 4.01 -11.58 16.46
C ILE A 456 2.94 -10.84 17.25
N GLY A 457 2.96 -11.03 18.57
CA GLY A 457 2.02 -10.46 19.53
C GLY A 457 0.74 -11.28 19.75
N ASP A 458 0.59 -12.42 19.07
CA ASP A 458 -0.61 -13.26 19.13
C ASP A 458 -0.31 -14.74 18.81
N VAL A 459 -1.33 -15.60 18.79
CA VAL A 459 -1.28 -17.02 18.37
C VAL A 459 -2.41 -17.33 17.39
N GLY A 460 -2.32 -18.48 16.72
CA GLY A 460 -3.39 -18.97 15.85
C GLY A 460 -4.69 -19.21 16.59
N ARG A 461 -5.80 -18.93 15.93
CA ARG A 461 -7.13 -19.27 16.45
C ARG A 461 -7.35 -20.80 16.45
N PRO A 462 -7.91 -21.40 17.52
CA PRO A 462 -8.13 -22.84 17.61
C PRO A 462 -9.55 -23.29 17.20
N ASP A 463 -10.35 -22.48 16.50
CA ASP A 463 -11.80 -22.72 16.30
C ASP A 463 -12.22 -23.00 14.84
N LEU A 464 -11.31 -22.87 13.86
CA LEU A 464 -11.68 -23.02 12.43
C LEU A 464 -12.14 -24.43 12.04
N LEU A 465 -11.68 -25.47 12.76
CA LEU A 465 -11.98 -26.87 12.45
C LEU A 465 -13.15 -27.44 13.27
N ALA A 466 -13.93 -26.59 13.93
CA ALA A 466 -15.19 -26.99 14.58
C ALA A 466 -16.12 -27.73 13.61
N SER A 467 -16.15 -27.33 12.34
CA SER A 467 -16.93 -27.97 11.28
C SER A 467 -16.37 -29.32 10.82
N LEU A 468 -15.10 -29.63 11.12
CA LEU A 468 -14.43 -30.90 10.79
C LEU A 468 -14.31 -31.85 12.00
N GLY A 469 -15.07 -31.61 13.06
CA GLY A 469 -15.21 -32.53 14.21
C GLY A 469 -14.21 -32.32 15.35
N MET A 470 -13.39 -31.27 15.31
CA MET A 470 -12.47 -30.89 16.40
C MET A 470 -13.05 -29.73 17.20
N THR A 471 -13.03 -29.80 18.54
CA THR A 471 -13.50 -28.68 19.36
C THR A 471 -12.42 -27.62 19.55
N SER A 472 -12.85 -26.36 19.74
CA SER A 472 -11.95 -25.25 20.09
C SER A 472 -11.11 -25.56 21.34
N ASP A 473 -11.72 -26.26 22.30
CA ASP A 473 -11.08 -26.77 23.51
C ASP A 473 -9.96 -27.79 23.25
N GLN A 474 -10.15 -28.71 22.29
CA GLN A 474 -9.12 -29.70 21.95
C GLN A 474 -7.91 -29.01 21.30
N LEU A 475 -8.18 -28.16 20.32
CA LEU A 475 -7.17 -27.40 19.59
C LEU A 475 -6.44 -26.39 20.49
N GLY A 476 -7.15 -25.70 21.39
CA GLY A 476 -6.56 -24.78 22.35
C GLY A 476 -5.58 -25.45 23.32
N ARG A 477 -5.86 -26.69 23.75
CA ARG A 477 -4.92 -27.48 24.58
C ARG A 477 -3.67 -27.90 23.82
N MET A 478 -3.83 -28.35 22.57
CA MET A 478 -2.68 -28.64 21.71
C MET A 478 -1.82 -27.38 21.51
N LEU A 479 -2.47 -26.24 21.25
CA LEU A 479 -1.80 -24.96 21.05
C LEU A 479 -1.03 -24.51 22.31
N TYR A 480 -1.59 -24.74 23.50
CA TYR A 480 -0.91 -24.47 24.76
C TYR A 480 0.43 -25.20 24.85
N ASP A 481 0.46 -26.51 24.59
CA ASP A 481 1.70 -27.29 24.61
C ASP A 481 2.69 -26.83 23.53
N SER A 482 2.20 -26.59 22.32
CA SER A 482 3.01 -26.09 21.20
C SER A 482 3.68 -24.76 21.51
N VAL A 483 2.97 -23.82 22.11
CA VAL A 483 3.49 -22.49 22.44
C VAL A 483 4.36 -22.54 23.69
N GLN A 484 3.84 -23.02 24.82
CA GLN A 484 4.47 -22.88 26.13
C GLN A 484 5.64 -23.85 26.35
N HIS A 485 5.55 -25.06 25.81
CA HIS A 485 6.55 -26.09 26.07
C HIS A 485 7.51 -26.28 24.89
N LYS A 486 7.04 -26.12 23.65
CA LYS A 486 7.87 -26.35 22.47
C LYS A 486 8.53 -25.07 21.95
N LEU A 487 7.75 -24.10 21.49
CA LEU A 487 8.29 -22.86 20.92
C LEU A 487 9.00 -22.03 21.98
N MET A 488 8.42 -21.86 23.18
CA MET A 488 9.07 -21.10 24.26
C MET A 488 10.30 -21.80 24.88
N GLY A 489 10.53 -23.08 24.57
CA GLY A 489 11.74 -23.82 24.90
C GLY A 489 12.96 -23.49 24.02
N LEU A 490 12.77 -22.73 22.92
CA LEU A 490 13.84 -22.29 22.04
C LEU A 490 14.66 -21.13 22.65
N PRO A 491 15.94 -20.96 22.26
CA PRO A 491 16.75 -19.81 22.69
C PRO A 491 16.14 -18.45 22.28
N ASP A 492 16.38 -17.44 23.10
CA ASP A 492 15.76 -16.11 22.98
C ASP A 492 16.11 -15.39 21.69
N GLU A 493 17.30 -15.68 21.15
CA GLU A 493 17.86 -15.11 19.93
C GLU A 493 17.24 -15.70 18.66
N VAL A 494 16.55 -16.84 18.75
CA VAL A 494 15.90 -17.47 17.61
C VAL A 494 14.83 -16.52 17.06
N ARG A 495 14.95 -16.21 15.77
CA ARG A 495 13.99 -15.35 15.05
C ARG A 495 12.69 -16.09 14.82
N ILE A 496 11.59 -15.36 14.80
CA ILE A 496 10.26 -15.89 14.48
C ILE A 496 9.82 -15.36 13.12
N PHE A 497 9.28 -16.26 12.30
CA PHE A 497 8.78 -16.03 10.96
C PHE A 497 7.38 -16.66 10.81
N PRO A 498 6.30 -15.94 11.12
CA PRO A 498 4.94 -16.48 11.02
C PRO A 498 4.47 -16.63 9.57
N ALA A 499 3.42 -17.41 9.33
CA ALA A 499 2.76 -17.44 8.02
C ALA A 499 1.80 -16.26 7.80
N HIS A 500 1.37 -15.55 8.85
CA HIS A 500 0.51 -14.37 8.73
C HIS A 500 0.97 -13.15 9.55
N GLY A 501 0.50 -11.96 9.15
CA GLY A 501 0.72 -10.68 9.83
C GLY A 501 -0.54 -9.81 9.88
N ALA A 502 -0.37 -8.53 10.27
CA ALA A 502 -1.47 -7.59 10.49
C ALA A 502 -2.53 -7.61 9.40
N GLY A 503 -3.78 -7.77 9.83
CA GLY A 503 -4.95 -7.83 8.96
C GLY A 503 -5.55 -9.23 8.86
N SER A 504 -4.77 -10.32 8.93
CA SER A 504 -5.31 -11.67 8.74
C SER A 504 -6.43 -12.01 9.75
N ALA A 505 -7.43 -12.76 9.28
CA ALA A 505 -8.51 -13.30 10.12
C ALA A 505 -8.12 -14.60 10.86
N CYS A 506 -6.89 -15.09 10.67
CA CYS A 506 -6.33 -16.26 11.36
C CYS A 506 -5.91 -15.97 12.82
N GLY A 507 -5.88 -14.70 13.24
CA GLY A 507 -5.69 -14.32 14.65
C GLY A 507 -6.32 -12.96 14.99
N LYS A 508 -6.18 -12.54 16.24
CA LYS A 508 -6.96 -11.44 16.85
C LYS A 508 -6.27 -10.07 16.73
N ASN A 509 -4.95 -10.02 16.93
CA ASN A 509 -4.14 -8.82 17.13
C ASN A 509 -2.75 -8.93 16.46
N LEU A 510 -2.69 -9.28 15.17
CA LEU A 510 -1.42 -9.48 14.49
C LEU A 510 -0.65 -8.18 14.27
N SER A 511 0.67 -8.22 14.50
CA SER A 511 1.59 -7.11 14.26
C SER A 511 1.86 -6.84 12.78
N THR A 512 2.22 -5.59 12.46
CA THR A 512 2.71 -5.18 11.13
C THR A 512 4.18 -5.53 10.91
N GLU A 513 4.90 -5.88 11.99
CA GLU A 513 6.26 -6.41 11.91
C GLU A 513 6.25 -7.76 11.21
N ARG A 514 7.28 -8.04 10.40
CA ARG A 514 7.38 -9.29 9.62
C ARG A 514 8.26 -10.35 10.27
N THR A 515 8.97 -10.00 11.34
CA THR A 515 9.82 -10.90 12.12
C THR A 515 9.93 -10.40 13.56
N SER A 516 10.16 -11.32 14.50
CA SER A 516 10.45 -11.04 15.91
C SER A 516 11.47 -12.05 16.44
N THR A 517 11.58 -12.21 17.75
CA THR A 517 12.38 -13.27 18.39
C THR A 517 11.62 -13.96 19.50
N ILE A 518 12.01 -15.19 19.83
CA ILE A 518 11.43 -15.96 20.95
C ILE A 518 11.51 -15.17 22.25
N GLY A 519 12.65 -14.55 22.56
CA GLY A 519 12.78 -13.73 23.77
C GLY A 519 11.83 -12.53 23.78
N THR A 520 11.63 -11.87 22.64
CA THR A 520 10.69 -10.74 22.53
C THR A 520 9.25 -11.20 22.75
N GLN A 521 8.85 -12.32 22.13
CA GLN A 521 7.49 -12.86 22.28
C GLN A 521 7.24 -13.32 23.71
N ARG A 522 8.20 -13.97 24.37
CA ARG A 522 8.06 -14.36 25.79
C ARG A 522 7.77 -13.16 26.70
N LEU A 523 8.34 -11.98 26.40
CA LEU A 523 8.11 -10.76 27.17
C LEU A 523 6.80 -10.05 26.83
N THR A 524 6.41 -10.05 25.56
CA THR A 524 5.38 -9.12 25.03
C THR A 524 4.10 -9.79 24.55
N ASN A 525 4.15 -11.04 24.10
CA ASN A 525 3.00 -11.79 23.63
C ASN A 525 2.24 -12.36 24.83
N TYR A 526 0.94 -12.07 24.91
CA TYR A 526 0.11 -12.49 26.03
C TYR A 526 0.08 -14.01 26.19
N ALA A 527 0.06 -14.75 25.07
CA ALA A 527 -0.05 -16.21 25.05
C ALA A 527 1.29 -16.93 25.33
N CYS A 528 2.42 -16.23 25.26
CA CYS A 528 3.75 -16.78 25.54
C CYS A 528 4.19 -16.60 27.00
N ARG A 529 3.40 -15.91 27.82
CA ARG A 529 3.68 -15.74 29.25
C ARG A 529 3.32 -17.03 29.98
N PRO A 530 4.12 -17.46 30.97
CA PRO A 530 3.77 -18.62 31.78
C PRO A 530 2.38 -18.45 32.42
N MET A 531 1.49 -19.40 32.17
CA MET A 531 0.13 -19.44 32.69
C MET A 531 -0.37 -20.89 32.75
N SER A 532 -1.53 -21.12 33.37
CA SER A 532 -2.16 -22.45 33.34
C SER A 532 -2.80 -22.74 31.98
N GLU A 533 -2.94 -24.02 31.63
CA GLU A 533 -3.67 -24.45 30.41
C GLU A 533 -5.10 -23.88 30.37
N GLN A 534 -5.79 -23.87 31.52
CA GLN A 534 -7.16 -23.38 31.60
C GLN A 534 -7.24 -21.86 31.36
N GLU A 535 -6.29 -21.10 31.92
CA GLU A 535 -6.18 -19.66 31.67
C GLU A 535 -5.87 -19.39 30.19
N PHE A 536 -4.92 -20.12 29.61
CA PHE A 536 -4.59 -20.02 28.18
C PHE A 536 -5.82 -20.25 27.31
N LEU A 537 -6.54 -21.35 27.53
CA LEU A 537 -7.74 -21.70 26.77
C LEU A 537 -8.79 -20.59 26.85
N SER A 538 -9.03 -20.05 28.05
CA SER A 538 -10.01 -18.97 28.22
C SER A 538 -9.65 -17.71 27.41
N ILE A 539 -8.37 -17.35 27.35
CA ILE A 539 -7.91 -16.13 26.67
C ILE A 539 -7.89 -16.33 25.14
N VAL A 540 -7.40 -17.48 24.65
CA VAL A 540 -7.22 -17.71 23.20
C VAL A 540 -8.52 -18.05 22.49
N THR A 541 -9.56 -18.50 23.20
CA THR A 541 -10.87 -18.77 22.61
C THR A 541 -11.82 -17.57 22.66
N GLU A 542 -11.52 -16.57 23.50
CA GLU A 542 -12.37 -15.39 23.67
C GLU A 542 -12.14 -14.31 22.59
N GLY A 543 -13.24 -13.81 22.02
CA GLY A 543 -13.23 -12.64 21.14
C GLY A 543 -12.56 -12.88 19.79
N GLN A 544 -12.62 -14.12 19.28
CA GLN A 544 -12.17 -14.44 17.93
C GLN A 544 -13.09 -13.78 16.88
N PRO A 545 -12.52 -13.17 15.82
CA PRO A 545 -13.33 -12.61 14.75
C PRO A 545 -14.08 -13.73 13.99
N PRO A 546 -15.28 -13.46 13.45
CA PRO A 546 -15.94 -14.44 12.59
C PRO A 546 -15.07 -14.78 11.39
N ALA A 547 -14.88 -16.08 11.11
CA ALA A 547 -14.17 -16.53 9.94
C ALA A 547 -15.01 -16.30 8.67
N PRO A 548 -14.42 -15.80 7.57
CA PRO A 548 -15.09 -15.75 6.27
C PRO A 548 -15.59 -17.12 5.81
N GLY A 549 -16.71 -17.17 5.08
CA GLY A 549 -17.34 -18.43 4.64
C GLY A 549 -16.43 -19.30 3.77
N TYR A 550 -15.56 -18.69 2.95
CA TYR A 550 -14.62 -19.44 2.11
C TYR A 550 -13.51 -20.17 2.89
N PHE A 551 -13.35 -19.91 4.20
CA PHE A 551 -12.22 -20.49 4.93
C PHE A 551 -12.23 -22.02 4.97
N VAL A 552 -13.43 -22.58 5.20
CA VAL A 552 -13.63 -24.02 5.18
C VAL A 552 -13.45 -24.58 3.77
N PHE A 553 -13.84 -23.81 2.75
CA PHE A 553 -13.66 -24.20 1.35
C PHE A 553 -12.19 -24.35 0.99
N ASP A 554 -11.34 -23.37 1.32
CA ASP A 554 -9.89 -23.42 1.06
C ASP A 554 -9.21 -24.52 1.88
N ALA A 555 -9.55 -24.68 3.16
CA ALA A 555 -9.01 -25.75 3.99
C ALA A 555 -9.33 -27.15 3.43
N VAL A 556 -10.52 -27.33 2.84
CA VAL A 556 -10.90 -28.57 2.15
C VAL A 556 -10.19 -28.70 0.82
N LEU A 557 -10.12 -27.64 0.02
CA LEU A 557 -9.51 -27.67 -1.32
C LEU A 557 -8.00 -27.93 -1.23
N ASN A 558 -7.31 -27.40 -0.22
CA ASN A 558 -5.92 -27.68 0.10
C ASN A 558 -5.63 -29.14 0.50
N ARG A 559 -6.65 -30.01 0.65
CA ARG A 559 -6.48 -31.46 0.89
C ARG A 559 -6.74 -32.29 -0.36
N LYS A 560 -7.37 -31.69 -1.37
CA LYS A 560 -7.87 -32.38 -2.55
C LYS A 560 -6.90 -32.27 -3.70
N ASN A 561 -7.00 -33.21 -4.64
CA ASN A 561 -6.39 -33.02 -5.93
C ASN A 561 -7.27 -32.04 -6.73
N HIS A 562 -6.70 -30.91 -7.15
CA HIS A 562 -7.42 -29.87 -7.89
C HIS A 562 -6.61 -29.41 -9.09
N ASP A 563 -7.28 -28.75 -10.04
CA ASP A 563 -6.63 -28.26 -11.25
C ASP A 563 -5.57 -27.20 -10.91
N LEU A 564 -4.50 -27.19 -11.72
CA LEU A 564 -3.44 -26.20 -11.62
C LEU A 564 -3.94 -24.84 -12.09
N LEU A 565 -3.41 -23.77 -11.49
CA LEU A 565 -3.73 -22.40 -11.87
C LEU A 565 -3.46 -22.13 -13.37
N ASP A 566 -4.52 -21.86 -14.13
CA ASP A 566 -4.46 -21.36 -15.51
C ASP A 566 -5.10 -19.97 -15.64
N VAL A 567 -4.35 -18.94 -15.25
CA VAL A 567 -4.82 -17.55 -15.34
C VAL A 567 -5.22 -17.17 -16.77
N ALA A 568 -4.58 -17.72 -17.80
CA ALA A 568 -4.87 -17.34 -19.18
C ALA A 568 -6.24 -17.87 -19.64
N ALA A 569 -6.64 -19.05 -19.18
CA ALA A 569 -7.96 -19.59 -19.43
C ALA A 569 -9.07 -18.79 -18.73
N HIS A 570 -8.84 -18.37 -17.48
CA HIS A 570 -9.84 -17.67 -16.66
C HIS A 570 -9.92 -16.16 -16.92
N ALA A 571 -8.79 -15.52 -17.26
CA ALA A 571 -8.72 -14.09 -17.59
C ALA A 571 -8.99 -13.85 -19.08
N ARG A 572 -10.13 -14.35 -19.58
CA ARG A 572 -10.58 -14.14 -20.96
C ARG A 572 -11.46 -12.88 -21.08
N PRO A 573 -11.20 -11.96 -22.03
CA PRO A 573 -12.12 -10.87 -22.31
C PRO A 573 -13.42 -11.39 -22.93
N LEU A 574 -14.54 -10.85 -22.48
CA LEU A 574 -15.88 -11.14 -22.98
C LEU A 574 -16.43 -9.93 -23.73
N THR A 575 -17.19 -10.20 -24.78
CA THR A 575 -18.07 -9.20 -25.38
C THR A 575 -19.22 -8.85 -24.42
N ALA A 576 -19.87 -7.70 -24.61
CA ALA A 576 -21.05 -7.33 -23.82
C ALA A 576 -22.16 -8.38 -23.89
N GLU A 577 -22.38 -8.97 -25.07
CA GLU A 577 -23.38 -10.03 -25.28
C GLU A 577 -23.03 -11.30 -24.50
N GLU A 578 -21.80 -11.80 -24.61
CA GLU A 578 -21.35 -12.98 -23.84
C GLU A 578 -21.44 -12.75 -22.33
N PHE A 579 -21.05 -11.56 -21.86
CA PHE A 579 -21.10 -11.20 -20.45
C PHE A 579 -22.54 -11.19 -19.92
N LEU A 580 -23.46 -10.54 -20.64
CA LEU A 580 -24.87 -10.47 -20.25
C LEU A 580 -25.55 -11.84 -20.32
N ALA A 581 -25.19 -12.68 -21.30
CA ALA A 581 -25.71 -14.04 -21.40
C ALA A 581 -25.32 -14.91 -20.19
N ARG A 582 -24.07 -14.82 -19.71
CA ARG A 582 -23.62 -15.56 -18.52
C ARG A 582 -24.27 -15.06 -17.24
N ARG A 583 -24.40 -13.74 -17.09
CA ARG A 583 -25.17 -13.16 -15.99
C ARG A 583 -26.61 -13.67 -16.01
N ALA A 584 -27.26 -13.69 -17.16
CA ALA A 584 -28.63 -14.22 -17.30
C ALA A 584 -28.73 -15.72 -16.99
N ALA A 585 -27.64 -16.47 -17.19
CA ALA A 585 -27.53 -17.88 -16.79
C ALA A 585 -27.25 -18.08 -15.29
N GLY A 586 -27.07 -17.00 -14.51
CA GLY A 586 -26.86 -17.04 -13.06
C GLY A 586 -25.44 -16.76 -12.59
N ALA A 587 -24.51 -16.37 -13.48
CA ALA A 587 -23.18 -15.99 -13.06
C ALA A 587 -23.20 -14.73 -12.16
N VAL A 588 -22.43 -14.77 -11.07
CA VAL A 588 -22.25 -13.65 -10.16
C VAL A 588 -21.40 -12.59 -10.86
N VAL A 589 -21.95 -11.38 -10.97
CA VAL A 589 -21.20 -10.23 -11.46
C VAL A 589 -20.42 -9.62 -10.30
N LEU A 590 -19.10 -9.76 -10.34
CA LEU A 590 -18.19 -9.11 -9.40
C LEU A 590 -17.62 -7.84 -10.03
N ASP A 591 -18.01 -6.69 -9.48
CA ASP A 591 -17.49 -5.39 -9.88
C ASP A 591 -16.38 -4.93 -8.92
N ALA A 592 -15.17 -4.92 -9.43
CA ALA A 592 -13.95 -4.57 -8.72
C ALA A 592 -13.50 -3.11 -8.93
N ARG A 593 -14.34 -2.27 -9.56
CA ARG A 593 -14.10 -0.82 -9.68
C ARG A 593 -14.17 -0.11 -8.32
N ASP A 594 -13.83 1.17 -8.30
CA ASP A 594 -13.97 1.99 -7.09
C ASP A 594 -15.43 2.04 -6.64
N ALA A 595 -15.66 2.06 -5.32
CA ALA A 595 -16.99 2.06 -4.75
C ALA A 595 -17.83 3.30 -5.17
N GLN A 596 -17.19 4.43 -5.50
CA GLN A 596 -17.89 5.60 -6.03
C GLN A 596 -18.30 5.40 -7.49
N GLU A 597 -17.43 4.82 -8.32
CA GLU A 597 -17.76 4.47 -9.71
C GLU A 597 -18.92 3.48 -9.77
N PHE A 598 -18.89 2.46 -8.89
CA PHE A 598 -19.98 1.50 -8.75
C PHE A 598 -21.29 2.19 -8.33
N ALA A 599 -21.26 3.01 -7.28
CA ALA A 599 -22.45 3.72 -6.80
C ALA A 599 -23.06 4.64 -7.85
N LEU A 600 -22.23 5.26 -8.70
CA LEU A 600 -22.67 6.12 -9.80
C LEU A 600 -23.35 5.36 -10.93
N ALA A 601 -22.90 4.14 -11.27
CA ALA A 601 -23.59 3.26 -12.22
C ALA A 601 -22.97 1.85 -12.20
N HIS A 602 -23.82 0.84 -12.05
CA HIS A 602 -23.44 -0.57 -12.12
C HIS A 602 -24.59 -1.41 -12.68
N LEU A 603 -24.29 -2.65 -13.08
CA LEU A 603 -25.32 -3.62 -13.46
C LEU A 603 -26.08 -4.07 -12.22
N ARG A 604 -27.42 -3.98 -12.24
CA ARG A 604 -28.28 -4.38 -11.12
C ARG A 604 -27.96 -5.81 -10.65
N GLY A 605 -27.79 -5.98 -9.34
CA GLY A 605 -27.46 -7.26 -8.72
C GLY A 605 -25.97 -7.63 -8.80
N SER A 606 -25.09 -6.71 -9.18
CA SER A 606 -23.63 -6.92 -9.07
C SER A 606 -23.18 -6.79 -7.62
N LEU A 607 -22.16 -7.55 -7.25
CA LEU A 607 -21.43 -7.39 -5.99
C LEU A 607 -20.26 -6.44 -6.18
N SER A 608 -20.17 -5.38 -5.37
CA SER A 608 -19.07 -4.42 -5.41
C SER A 608 -18.00 -4.83 -4.41
N VAL A 609 -16.83 -5.23 -4.90
CA VAL A 609 -15.64 -5.47 -4.07
C VAL A 609 -14.45 -4.79 -4.74
N PRO A 610 -14.10 -3.56 -4.37
CA PRO A 610 -13.01 -2.83 -5.02
C PRO A 610 -11.69 -3.60 -5.01
N ALA A 611 -10.96 -3.56 -6.12
CA ALA A 611 -9.69 -4.27 -6.28
C ALA A 611 -8.62 -3.83 -5.27
N ASP A 612 -8.71 -2.62 -4.72
CA ASP A 612 -7.73 -2.11 -3.76
C ASP A 612 -7.94 -2.64 -2.33
N GLY A 613 -6.84 -2.86 -1.62
CA GLY A 613 -6.83 -3.39 -0.27
C GLY A 613 -7.11 -4.90 -0.23
N ARG A 614 -7.98 -5.35 0.69
CA ARG A 614 -8.22 -6.76 1.01
C ARG A 614 -9.26 -7.41 0.08
N PHE A 615 -9.10 -7.20 -1.22
CA PHE A 615 -10.05 -7.63 -2.26
C PHE A 615 -10.38 -9.12 -2.19
N ALA A 616 -9.36 -10.00 -2.20
CA ALA A 616 -9.56 -11.45 -2.24
C ALA A 616 -10.38 -11.94 -1.04
N GLU A 617 -9.95 -11.63 0.18
CA GLU A 617 -10.69 -11.98 1.40
C GLU A 617 -12.14 -11.46 1.38
N ARG A 618 -12.34 -10.20 0.96
CA ARG A 618 -13.68 -9.61 0.91
C ARG A 618 -14.56 -10.23 -0.17
N ALA A 619 -14.00 -10.59 -1.31
CA ALA A 619 -14.71 -11.31 -2.36
C ALA A 619 -15.14 -12.70 -1.87
N GLY A 620 -14.21 -13.48 -1.30
CA GLY A 620 -14.51 -14.78 -0.69
C GLY A 620 -15.44 -14.70 0.53
N THR A 621 -15.56 -13.52 1.14
CA THR A 621 -16.52 -13.28 2.23
C THR A 621 -17.97 -13.19 1.72
N VAL A 622 -18.19 -12.60 0.53
CA VAL A 622 -19.55 -12.28 0.05
C VAL A 622 -20.01 -13.09 -1.15
N ILE A 623 -19.09 -13.81 -1.80
CA ILE A 623 -19.39 -14.72 -2.92
C ILE A 623 -19.34 -16.14 -2.39
N GLU A 624 -20.40 -16.91 -2.67
CA GLU A 624 -20.47 -18.32 -2.31
C GLU A 624 -19.47 -19.14 -3.14
N PRO A 625 -18.59 -19.95 -2.50
CA PRO A 625 -17.66 -20.80 -3.22
C PRO A 625 -18.35 -21.70 -4.25
N GLY A 626 -17.75 -21.84 -5.43
CA GLY A 626 -18.32 -22.62 -6.54
C GLY A 626 -19.30 -21.85 -7.44
N SER A 627 -19.70 -20.63 -7.08
CA SER A 627 -20.48 -19.76 -7.98
C SER A 627 -19.70 -19.45 -9.26
N GLU A 628 -20.33 -19.49 -10.43
CA GLU A 628 -19.72 -18.96 -11.65
C GLU A 628 -19.55 -17.44 -11.53
N ILE A 629 -18.37 -16.90 -11.88
CA ILE A 629 -18.06 -15.47 -11.71
C ILE A 629 -17.70 -14.84 -13.05
N VAL A 630 -18.28 -13.67 -13.30
CA VAL A 630 -17.84 -12.76 -14.36
C VAL A 630 -17.41 -11.43 -13.74
N VAL A 631 -16.29 -10.90 -14.22
CA VAL A 631 -15.62 -9.77 -13.57
C VAL A 631 -15.81 -8.46 -14.35
N VAL A 632 -16.12 -7.38 -13.65
CA VAL A 632 -15.89 -6.01 -14.13
C VAL A 632 -14.73 -5.46 -13.33
N ALA A 633 -13.58 -5.19 -13.96
CA ALA A 633 -12.39 -4.73 -13.25
C ALA A 633 -11.99 -3.31 -13.71
N PRO A 634 -11.21 -2.58 -12.89
CA PRO A 634 -10.57 -1.37 -13.36
C PRO A 634 -9.70 -1.68 -14.58
N GLN A 635 -9.65 -0.75 -15.53
CA GLN A 635 -8.91 -0.93 -16.77
C GLN A 635 -7.45 -1.35 -16.51
N ASP A 636 -7.02 -2.40 -17.21
CA ASP A 636 -5.68 -3.01 -17.17
C ASP A 636 -5.35 -3.77 -15.86
N ARG A 637 -6.36 -4.08 -15.04
CA ARG A 637 -6.21 -4.87 -13.80
C ARG A 637 -6.98 -6.19 -13.81
N GLU A 638 -7.47 -6.61 -14.97
CA GLU A 638 -8.35 -7.76 -15.11
C GLU A 638 -7.63 -9.05 -14.72
N VAL A 639 -6.41 -9.25 -15.25
CA VAL A 639 -5.55 -10.41 -14.91
C VAL A 639 -5.20 -10.42 -13.43
N GLU A 640 -4.93 -9.25 -12.83
CA GLU A 640 -4.64 -9.14 -11.40
C GLU A 640 -5.83 -9.60 -10.56
N VAL A 641 -7.03 -9.12 -10.89
CA VAL A 641 -8.28 -9.47 -10.19
C VAL A 641 -8.55 -10.97 -10.27
N VAL A 642 -8.46 -11.56 -11.46
CA VAL A 642 -8.65 -13.01 -11.66
C VAL A 642 -7.61 -13.81 -10.88
N THR A 643 -6.33 -13.43 -10.94
CA THR A 643 -5.26 -14.09 -10.18
C THR A 643 -5.54 -14.03 -8.68
N ARG A 644 -6.04 -12.90 -8.17
CA ARG A 644 -6.33 -12.73 -6.74
C ARG A 644 -7.54 -13.51 -6.26
N LEU A 645 -8.53 -13.76 -7.11
CA LEU A 645 -9.63 -14.69 -6.83
C LEU A 645 -9.12 -16.14 -6.83
N ALA A 646 -8.29 -16.51 -7.79
CA ALA A 646 -7.72 -17.85 -7.84
C ALA A 646 -6.83 -18.18 -6.63
N ARG A 647 -6.21 -17.17 -6.00
CA ARG A 647 -5.45 -17.34 -4.73
C ARG A 647 -6.30 -17.83 -3.56
N ILE A 648 -7.62 -17.64 -3.59
CA ILE A 648 -8.55 -18.14 -2.58
C ILE A 648 -9.44 -19.27 -3.14
N GLY A 649 -8.95 -19.98 -4.17
CA GLY A 649 -9.64 -21.12 -4.78
C GLY A 649 -10.81 -20.79 -5.71
N PHE A 650 -11.03 -19.52 -6.07
CA PHE A 650 -12.16 -19.11 -6.91
C PHE A 650 -11.80 -19.19 -8.39
N ASP A 651 -11.60 -20.42 -8.88
CA ASP A 651 -11.27 -20.73 -10.29
C ASP A 651 -12.50 -20.76 -11.21
N THR A 652 -13.66 -20.40 -10.67
CA THR A 652 -14.93 -20.34 -11.40
C THR A 652 -15.10 -19.04 -12.20
N VAL A 653 -14.05 -18.22 -12.29
CA VAL A 653 -14.07 -17.04 -13.15
C VAL A 653 -14.05 -17.47 -14.61
N THR A 654 -15.09 -17.11 -15.36
CA THR A 654 -15.22 -17.49 -16.77
C THR A 654 -14.82 -16.38 -17.74
N GLY A 655 -14.58 -15.17 -17.24
CA GLY A 655 -14.03 -14.06 -18.01
C GLY A 655 -14.32 -12.70 -17.39
N TYR A 656 -13.92 -11.65 -18.09
CA TYR A 656 -14.12 -10.26 -17.67
C TYR A 656 -14.70 -9.38 -18.77
N LEU A 657 -15.39 -8.32 -18.37
CA LEU A 657 -15.89 -7.29 -19.25
C LEU A 657 -14.82 -6.23 -19.48
N ARG A 658 -14.31 -6.15 -20.70
CA ARG A 658 -13.22 -5.22 -21.06
C ARG A 658 -13.69 -3.76 -21.19
N GLU A 659 -14.91 -3.57 -21.68
CA GLU A 659 -15.50 -2.27 -21.98
C GLU A 659 -16.86 -2.16 -21.26
N PRO A 660 -16.87 -1.86 -19.95
CA PRO A 660 -18.10 -1.81 -19.16
C PRO A 660 -19.13 -0.82 -19.71
N GLU A 661 -18.67 0.28 -20.33
CA GLU A 661 -19.53 1.29 -20.93
C GLU A 661 -20.38 0.71 -22.07
N ALA A 662 -19.82 -0.20 -22.88
CA ALA A 662 -20.54 -0.83 -23.98
C ALA A 662 -21.67 -1.72 -23.47
N ALA A 663 -21.43 -2.50 -22.40
CA ALA A 663 -22.48 -3.30 -21.77
C ALA A 663 -23.54 -2.42 -21.10
N PHE A 664 -23.13 -1.30 -20.50
CA PHE A 664 -24.07 -0.39 -19.85
C PHE A 664 -24.98 0.33 -20.84
N LEU A 665 -24.46 0.67 -22.03
CA LEU A 665 -25.24 1.21 -23.14
C LEU A 665 -26.21 0.18 -23.71
N ALA A 666 -25.76 -1.06 -23.91
CA ALA A 666 -26.59 -2.15 -24.43
C ALA A 666 -27.70 -2.56 -23.45
N GLY A 667 -27.43 -2.49 -22.14
CA GLY A 667 -28.33 -2.88 -21.05
C GLY A 667 -28.95 -1.71 -20.29
N SER A 668 -29.35 -0.63 -20.96
CA SER A 668 -29.80 0.62 -20.30
C SER A 668 -30.95 0.45 -19.28
N GLY A 669 -31.79 -0.59 -19.40
CA GLY A 669 -32.83 -0.94 -18.41
C GLY A 669 -32.32 -1.70 -17.18
N GLU A 670 -31.05 -2.09 -17.17
CA GLU A 670 -30.45 -2.97 -16.16
C GLU A 670 -29.40 -2.25 -15.30
N ILE A 671 -29.24 -0.93 -15.50
CA ILE A 671 -28.37 -0.09 -14.68
C ILE A 671 -29.05 0.27 -13.37
N ALA A 672 -28.28 0.22 -12.29
CA ALA A 672 -28.64 0.64 -10.97
C ALA A 672 -27.64 1.67 -10.43
N HIS A 673 -28.08 2.38 -9.39
CA HIS A 673 -27.32 3.38 -8.66
C HIS A 673 -27.48 3.07 -7.18
N SER A 674 -26.40 3.15 -6.41
CA SER A 674 -26.46 2.95 -4.96
C SER A 674 -26.48 4.31 -4.27
N THR A 675 -27.41 4.50 -3.34
CA THR A 675 -27.49 5.73 -2.54
C THR A 675 -26.47 5.69 -1.41
N ARG A 676 -25.81 6.82 -1.15
CA ARG A 676 -24.82 6.95 -0.08
C ARG A 676 -25.14 8.18 0.75
N LEU A 677 -25.11 8.06 2.07
CA LEU A 677 -25.47 9.13 2.99
C LEU A 677 -24.24 9.71 3.68
N THR A 678 -24.24 11.03 3.87
CA THR A 678 -23.33 11.71 4.79
C THR A 678 -23.79 11.53 6.23
N ALA A 679 -22.90 11.79 7.20
CA ALA A 679 -23.27 11.77 8.61
C ALA A 679 -24.41 12.74 8.96
N ALA A 680 -24.48 13.89 8.29
CA ALA A 680 -25.55 14.87 8.49
C ALA A 680 -26.91 14.34 8.01
N GLU A 681 -26.97 13.79 6.80
CA GLU A 681 -28.17 13.20 6.22
C GLU A 681 -28.64 12.00 7.03
N LEU A 682 -27.71 11.14 7.48
CA LEU A 682 -28.07 10.03 8.37
C LEU A 682 -28.69 10.52 9.67
N ARG A 683 -28.12 11.55 10.31
CA ARG A 683 -28.66 12.12 11.55
C ARG A 683 -30.06 12.70 11.35
N GLU A 684 -30.34 13.28 10.18
CA GLU A 684 -31.67 13.75 9.83
C GLU A 684 -32.64 12.58 9.61
N ALA A 685 -32.22 11.55 8.87
CA ALA A 685 -33.01 10.34 8.64
C ALA A 685 -33.38 9.61 9.94
N LEU A 686 -32.50 9.60 10.94
CA LEU A 686 -32.77 9.00 12.26
C LEU A 686 -33.79 9.77 13.10
N ARG A 687 -34.14 11.02 12.72
CA ARG A 687 -35.18 11.82 13.38
C ARG A 687 -36.55 11.72 12.72
N ALA A 688 -36.64 11.04 11.57
CA ALA A 688 -37.91 10.82 10.88
C ALA A 688 -38.86 9.98 11.74
N GLU A 689 -40.17 10.11 11.50
CA GLU A 689 -41.20 9.30 12.19
C GLU A 689 -40.98 7.79 12.03
N ARG A 690 -40.42 7.38 10.88
CA ARG A 690 -39.98 6.01 10.60
C ARG A 690 -38.48 6.02 10.31
N PRO A 691 -37.60 5.88 11.32
CA PRO A 691 -36.16 5.88 11.12
C PRO A 691 -35.72 4.62 10.35
N PRO A 692 -34.60 4.71 9.59
CA PRO A 692 -34.05 3.56 8.89
C PRO A 692 -33.53 2.50 9.87
N PHE A 693 -33.48 1.24 9.42
CA PHE A 693 -32.76 0.19 10.13
C PHE A 693 -31.25 0.44 10.00
N LEU A 694 -30.56 0.62 11.13
CA LEU A 694 -29.12 0.81 11.18
C LEU A 694 -28.40 -0.53 11.31
N LEU A 695 -27.53 -0.83 10.35
CA LEU A 695 -26.70 -2.02 10.35
C LEU A 695 -25.21 -1.67 10.52
N ASP A 696 -24.60 -2.16 11.58
CA ASP A 696 -23.15 -2.07 11.81
C ASP A 696 -22.47 -3.36 11.37
N VAL A 697 -21.63 -3.29 10.32
CA VAL A 697 -20.91 -4.46 9.78
C VAL A 697 -19.46 -4.59 10.29
N ARG A 698 -19.11 -3.88 11.37
CA ARG A 698 -17.82 -4.04 12.06
C ARG A 698 -17.73 -5.32 12.87
N ASN A 699 -16.51 -5.70 13.22
CA ASN A 699 -16.25 -6.81 14.14
C ASN A 699 -16.60 -6.41 15.59
N ALA A 700 -16.90 -7.40 16.44
CA ALA A 700 -17.32 -7.17 17.82
C ALA A 700 -16.33 -6.30 18.63
N SER A 701 -15.02 -6.47 18.42
CA SER A 701 -13.99 -5.66 19.08
C SER A 701 -14.08 -4.17 18.73
N GLU A 702 -14.40 -3.83 17.49
CA GLU A 702 -14.56 -2.44 17.07
C GLU A 702 -15.86 -1.81 17.60
N VAL A 703 -16.89 -2.63 17.83
CA VAL A 703 -18.18 -2.20 18.40
C VAL A 703 -18.06 -1.94 19.90
N ALA A 704 -17.17 -2.67 20.59
CA ALA A 704 -16.88 -2.45 22.01
C ALA A 704 -16.37 -1.02 22.30
N ASP A 705 -15.72 -0.38 21.31
CA ASP A 705 -15.26 1.01 21.39
C ASP A 705 -16.37 2.06 21.11
N GLY A 706 -17.60 1.60 20.88
CA GLY A 706 -18.78 2.44 20.62
C GLY A 706 -19.34 2.27 19.20
N GLY A 707 -20.59 2.71 19.00
CA GLY A 707 -21.30 2.67 17.73
C GLY A 707 -22.34 3.79 17.60
N VAL A 708 -23.08 3.79 16.49
CA VAL A 708 -24.27 4.64 16.33
C VAL A 708 -25.41 4.02 17.13
N GLU A 709 -26.09 4.82 17.94
CA GLU A 709 -27.20 4.37 18.80
C GLU A 709 -28.32 3.72 17.97
N GLY A 710 -28.84 2.58 18.46
CA GLY A 710 -29.90 1.82 17.78
C GLY A 710 -29.42 0.93 16.63
N ALA A 711 -28.11 0.84 16.37
CA ALA A 711 -27.56 -0.06 15.34
C ALA A 711 -27.57 -1.54 15.78
N VAL A 712 -27.93 -2.42 14.84
CA VAL A 712 -27.78 -3.88 14.98
C VAL A 712 -26.43 -4.28 14.39
N ASN A 713 -25.61 -5.01 15.16
CA ASN A 713 -24.32 -5.49 14.68
C ASN A 713 -24.43 -6.86 14.01
N ILE A 714 -24.10 -6.91 12.72
CA ILE A 714 -23.89 -8.15 11.95
C ILE A 714 -22.58 -7.96 11.19
N PRO A 715 -21.44 -8.46 11.70
CA PRO A 715 -20.16 -8.36 11.00
C PRO A 715 -20.25 -8.83 9.55
N LEU A 716 -19.52 -8.18 8.63
CA LEU A 716 -19.59 -8.49 7.20
C LEU A 716 -19.43 -9.99 6.90
N ALA A 717 -18.53 -10.67 7.62
CA ALA A 717 -18.29 -12.11 7.47
C ALA A 717 -19.47 -13.01 7.84
N GLN A 718 -20.39 -12.53 8.66
CA GLN A 718 -21.60 -13.26 9.06
C GLN A 718 -22.84 -12.83 8.26
N LEU A 719 -22.77 -11.69 7.57
CA LEU A 719 -23.92 -11.10 6.88
C LEU A 719 -24.55 -12.05 5.83
N PRO A 720 -23.79 -12.78 4.98
CA PRO A 720 -24.39 -13.72 4.02
C PRO A 720 -25.31 -14.77 4.68
N GLY A 721 -24.91 -15.30 5.84
CA GLY A 721 -25.70 -16.28 6.59
C GLY A 721 -26.82 -15.69 7.44
N ARG A 722 -26.89 -14.36 7.56
CA ARG A 722 -27.82 -13.62 8.44
C ARG A 722 -28.65 -12.57 7.70
N LEU A 723 -28.75 -12.68 6.37
CA LEU A 723 -29.52 -11.75 5.53
C LEU A 723 -31.00 -11.63 5.94
N ALA A 724 -31.58 -12.71 6.50
CA ALA A 724 -32.96 -12.75 6.98
C ALA A 724 -33.22 -11.85 8.20
N GLU A 725 -32.19 -11.48 8.95
CA GLU A 725 -32.30 -10.57 10.11
C GLU A 725 -32.39 -9.10 9.71
N VAL A 726 -32.01 -8.77 8.46
CA VAL A 726 -32.13 -7.42 7.91
C VAL A 726 -33.55 -7.23 7.35
N PRO A 727 -34.33 -6.24 7.79
CA PRO A 727 -35.71 -6.05 7.31
C PRO A 727 -35.78 -5.61 5.83
N ASP A 728 -36.85 -5.98 5.14
CA ASP A 728 -37.23 -5.47 3.80
C ASP A 728 -38.31 -4.39 3.82
N ASP A 729 -38.97 -4.17 4.95
CA ASP A 729 -40.16 -3.31 5.07
C ASP A 729 -39.84 -1.83 5.32
N ARG A 730 -38.55 -1.48 5.43
CA ARG A 730 -38.05 -0.13 5.70
C ARG A 730 -36.63 0.09 5.15
N PRO A 731 -36.21 1.35 4.94
CA PRO A 731 -34.86 1.65 4.48
C PRO A 731 -33.78 1.12 5.42
N VAL A 732 -32.66 0.67 4.86
CA VAL A 732 -31.51 0.14 5.61
C VAL A 732 -30.31 1.05 5.38
N VAL A 733 -29.66 1.49 6.45
CA VAL A 733 -28.39 2.23 6.37
C VAL A 733 -27.29 1.41 7.02
N VAL A 734 -26.28 1.07 6.23
CA VAL A 734 -25.15 0.25 6.63
C VAL A 734 -23.93 1.12 6.92
N TYR A 735 -23.22 0.85 8.00
CA TYR A 735 -21.94 1.50 8.27
C TYR A 735 -20.89 0.52 8.76
N CYS A 736 -19.63 0.92 8.58
CA CYS A 736 -18.48 0.26 9.18
C CYS A 736 -17.54 1.32 9.75
N ALA A 737 -16.27 1.00 10.06
CA ALA A 737 -15.34 1.99 10.60
C ALA A 737 -15.08 3.18 9.64
N GLY A 738 -14.90 2.91 8.33
CA GLY A 738 -14.43 3.91 7.36
C GLY A 738 -15.15 3.92 6.00
N GLY A 739 -16.25 3.18 5.85
CA GLY A 739 -17.06 3.12 4.61
C GLY A 739 -16.76 1.94 3.67
N ALA A 740 -15.59 1.30 3.75
CA ALA A 740 -15.20 0.27 2.80
C ALA A 740 -16.02 -1.03 2.90
N ARG A 741 -16.23 -1.57 4.11
CA ARG A 741 -17.03 -2.79 4.34
C ARG A 741 -18.52 -2.55 4.15
N SER A 742 -19.00 -1.36 4.49
CA SER A 742 -20.41 -1.00 4.34
C SER A 742 -20.80 -0.90 2.87
N ALA A 743 -19.94 -0.35 1.99
CA ALA A 743 -20.21 -0.35 0.56
C ALA A 743 -20.39 -1.77 -0.03
N ILE A 744 -19.55 -2.71 0.42
CA ILE A 744 -19.65 -4.13 0.02
C ILE A 744 -20.96 -4.74 0.54
N ALA A 745 -21.27 -4.53 1.83
CA ALA A 745 -22.50 -5.00 2.46
C ALA A 745 -23.76 -4.46 1.76
N VAL A 746 -23.75 -3.19 1.32
CA VAL A 746 -24.85 -2.62 0.52
C VAL A 746 -25.03 -3.40 -0.77
N SER A 747 -23.95 -3.62 -1.54
CA SER A 747 -24.06 -4.40 -2.78
C SER A 747 -24.51 -5.84 -2.56
N LEU A 748 -24.15 -6.47 -1.43
CA LEU A 748 -24.62 -7.81 -1.05
C LEU A 748 -26.12 -7.81 -0.74
N LEU A 749 -26.62 -6.81 -0.01
CA LEU A 749 -28.04 -6.68 0.28
C LEU A 749 -28.84 -6.39 -1.00
N GLU A 750 -28.33 -5.52 -1.88
CA GLU A 750 -28.94 -5.26 -3.19
C GLU A 750 -28.95 -6.51 -4.07
N HIS A 751 -27.86 -7.28 -4.08
CA HIS A 751 -27.74 -8.57 -4.76
C HIS A 751 -28.76 -9.59 -4.24
N SER A 752 -29.03 -9.62 -2.93
CA SER A 752 -30.06 -10.47 -2.33
C SER A 752 -31.50 -9.92 -2.50
N GLY A 753 -31.69 -8.87 -3.29
CA GLY A 753 -33.01 -8.31 -3.60
C GLY A 753 -33.54 -7.28 -2.58
N ARG A 754 -32.73 -6.82 -1.62
CA ARG A 754 -33.14 -5.74 -0.71
C ARG A 754 -33.16 -4.42 -1.47
N ALA A 755 -34.28 -3.72 -1.39
CA ALA A 755 -34.43 -2.37 -1.92
C ALA A 755 -34.15 -1.32 -0.82
N GLN A 756 -33.85 -0.08 -1.22
CA GLN A 756 -33.65 1.06 -0.30
C GLN A 756 -32.52 0.86 0.72
N VAL A 757 -31.37 0.39 0.24
CA VAL A 757 -30.16 0.23 1.05
C VAL A 757 -29.22 1.41 0.77
N SER A 758 -28.52 1.91 1.79
CA SER A 758 -27.50 2.96 1.64
C SER A 758 -26.34 2.74 2.58
N ASP A 759 -25.14 3.23 2.24
CA ASP A 759 -24.01 3.24 3.17
C ASP A 759 -23.74 4.62 3.77
N LEU A 760 -23.14 4.63 4.96
CA LEU A 760 -22.60 5.85 5.56
C LEU A 760 -21.20 6.15 5.01
N ILE A 761 -21.09 7.26 4.26
CA ILE A 761 -19.82 7.74 3.71
C ILE A 761 -18.84 8.05 4.84
N GLY A 762 -17.67 7.42 4.80
CA GLY A 762 -16.63 7.55 5.83
C GLY A 762 -16.92 6.80 7.13
N GLY A 763 -18.04 6.07 7.21
CA GLY A 763 -18.39 5.19 8.31
C GLY A 763 -18.49 5.87 9.68
N TYR A 764 -18.27 5.11 10.73
CA TYR A 764 -18.33 5.56 12.12
C TYR A 764 -17.30 6.66 12.42
N GLY A 765 -16.13 6.64 11.75
CA GLY A 765 -15.14 7.71 11.89
C GLY A 765 -15.67 9.08 11.45
N ALA A 766 -16.43 9.14 10.35
CA ALA A 766 -17.09 10.36 9.91
C ALA A 766 -18.22 10.78 10.85
N TRP A 767 -18.98 9.83 11.40
CA TRP A 767 -20.01 10.08 12.40
C TRP A 767 -19.45 10.73 13.67
N LEU A 768 -18.38 10.15 14.24
CA LEU A 768 -17.70 10.71 15.41
C LEU A 768 -17.15 12.11 15.15
N SER A 769 -16.48 12.29 14.01
CA SER A 769 -15.91 13.59 13.62
C SER A 769 -16.98 14.68 13.49
N ALA A 770 -18.19 14.31 13.10
CA ALA A 770 -19.30 15.25 12.94
C ALA A 770 -20.01 15.60 14.26
N PHE A 771 -20.10 14.65 15.20
CA PHE A 771 -21.04 14.77 16.34
C PHE A 771 -20.46 14.54 17.73
N THR A 772 -19.19 14.17 17.86
CA THR A 772 -18.51 14.14 19.16
C THR A 772 -17.88 15.51 19.45
N PRO A 773 -18.17 16.17 20.58
CA PRO A 773 -17.54 17.44 20.93
C PRO A 773 -16.02 17.25 21.04
N SER A 774 -15.25 18.07 20.34
CA SER A 774 -13.81 18.16 20.55
C SER A 774 -13.56 18.55 22.00
N SER A 775 -12.92 17.69 22.79
CA SER A 775 -12.41 18.01 24.12
C SER A 775 -11.21 18.96 23.97
N ALA A 776 -11.48 20.20 23.56
CA ALA A 776 -10.56 21.32 23.53
C ALA A 776 -11.19 22.43 24.38
N GLY A 777 -10.97 22.31 25.68
CA GLY A 777 -11.43 23.24 26.70
C GLY A 777 -10.88 22.78 28.03
N SER A 778 -9.68 23.25 28.36
CA SER A 778 -9.09 23.14 29.69
C SER A 778 -10.16 23.40 30.75
N ARG A 779 -10.47 22.40 31.59
CA ARG A 779 -11.02 22.69 32.91
C ARG A 779 -9.92 23.42 33.66
N SER A 780 -10.00 24.75 33.70
CA SER A 780 -9.31 25.53 34.71
C SER A 780 -9.80 25.02 36.05
N SER A 781 -8.90 24.38 36.80
CA SER A 781 -9.02 24.23 38.24
C SER A 781 -9.11 25.64 38.82
N GLY A 782 -10.31 26.05 39.20
CA GLY A 782 -10.59 27.33 39.83
C GLY A 782 -11.99 27.27 40.42
N ASP A 783 -12.04 27.33 41.74
CA ASP A 783 -13.20 27.43 42.62
C ASP A 783 -14.10 26.20 42.76
N LEU A 784 -13.94 25.50 43.88
CA LEU A 784 -14.95 25.40 44.94
C LEU A 784 -14.28 24.91 46.25
N ARG A 785 -14.10 25.88 47.16
CA ARG A 785 -13.97 25.83 48.64
C ARG A 785 -13.05 24.83 49.32
#